data_AF-A0A507B9Z6-F1
#
_entry.id   AF-A0A507B9Z6-F1
#
_cell.length_a   1.000
_cell.length_b   1.000
_cell.length_c   1.000
_cell.angle_alpha   90.00
_cell.angle_beta   90.00
_cell.angle_gamma   90.00
#
_symmetry.space_group_name_H-M   'P 1'
#
loop_
_entity.id
_entity.type
_entity.pdbx_description
1 polymer ?
#
loop_
_entity_poly.entity_id
_entity_poly.type
_entity_poly.pdbx_seq_one_letter_code
_entity_poly.pdbx_strand_id
1 'polypeptide(L)'
;MGSISPPATMKAAQYDQRDNKVHINEVPVPTPKANELLVKTLCSSLCRSDLMNFEPDELGLKPTAEDTPPITIGHEAAGVVVGVGDECKGFNIGDQVGFLPSTNCCFECDECQVHQMWCKTLGGCKMPGHAADGFFQEYIATDYRNAIVLPPRLSAVEAAPLFCAGVTSYHGIADLGIPAGQWVAVIGCGGLGHLGIQYAKAKGYNVIGLDINDAQLEEAKDCGADFVFNTKTNHDYVHSIKKITGGGCHAVVNYTSSKASYDRAPDVLRINGILMVVGHPQQALTFTSIDIALGKFRIMGACNSIPANLKECIDFSMEHGIKSHVTYYNNLEDIYEMIDLMDKGNVRGRVAIRFDQGLSRGRLTVDVSDVDMDTTLLSINLLQAGEESVSVPQSSMGKKAKPLACISCRKKKIKLVAESLVKCQPSPDDPIRCRLCARTATQCIIPAVDERKISSSKKLIRELYGRIASLEAELEEHRSFCLRAANTSDEQDLLEGTSMLPSRGPPSVASSDGSNSSDNMIVRLCGGQRQLNSDRAGRLRFFGPTSSLHLSESIVSSVLINEGSSNRGHFTWQEVLPQDLQDYLLALYWEYQHQVIPVIHKEAAISDRAEIRALALADDETNEDPPYLVRRCAALLDSELNNPGITTLQSLQLLSEIDCVISNDTKGWLDAGGACRLAFELGLHSDISGLNSATLGQVDLEIRQIAFWSCFSLDRQWALYLGRPQMIKLEDVTAERPQYGTLDASCEMKMSAVWANLLEIVGIICDALNGIRSRKHRVASLDQDLRTWYSSLEQSFRYNAQQTPAVFLLHMQYSAAVILLHRPLAQFGSASSGRSSSNDLSRQMCVYHASLIAHYVREFQERHGSVLKMSWIALHMITTAATTLVANLAEHRTEGDWQGQLSCLRECLNALSELEKSHIPTRRVRKVVQRAMRLLDLGTAVNEATPLGSTGLRSSIDLVSPDSLPYGTLLGDMGTMPTVPSLPSDSFSFDEFLPEGSQTDMLHSFGTFFS
;
A
#
# COMPACT_ATOMS: atom_id res chain seq x y z
N MET A 1 -44.57 35.35 -15.62
CA MET A 1 -44.37 34.39 -16.73
C MET A 1 -43.89 33.08 -16.11
N GLY A 2 -44.33 31.96 -16.65
CA GLY A 2 -44.58 30.70 -15.92
C GLY A 2 -43.41 30.14 -15.13
N SER A 3 -43.70 29.69 -13.90
CA SER A 3 -42.89 28.69 -13.22
C SER A 3 -42.77 27.49 -14.15
N ILE A 4 -41.57 27.22 -14.64
CA ILE A 4 -41.32 26.00 -15.43
C ILE A 4 -41.36 24.85 -14.42
N SER A 5 -42.55 24.30 -14.18
CA SER A 5 -42.65 22.99 -13.55
C SER A 5 -41.91 22.01 -14.47
N PRO A 6 -40.90 21.27 -13.97
CA PRO A 6 -40.21 20.28 -14.78
C PRO A 6 -41.22 19.28 -15.36
N PRO A 7 -41.02 18.78 -16.61
CA PRO A 7 -41.84 17.72 -17.16
C PRO A 7 -41.67 16.42 -16.33
N ALA A 8 -42.58 15.45 -16.52
CA ALA A 8 -42.47 14.16 -15.83
C ALA A 8 -41.28 13.32 -16.34
N THR A 9 -40.99 13.41 -17.63
CA THR A 9 -39.87 12.74 -18.30
C THR A 9 -39.04 13.75 -19.09
N MET A 10 -37.81 13.37 -19.42
CA MET A 10 -36.85 14.12 -20.22
C MET A 10 -36.01 13.18 -21.07
N LYS A 11 -35.32 13.71 -22.09
CA LYS A 11 -34.34 12.92 -22.85
C LYS A 11 -32.99 12.85 -22.14
N ALA A 12 -32.35 11.68 -22.20
CA ALA A 12 -30.99 11.45 -21.71
C ALA A 12 -30.19 10.56 -22.67
N ALA A 13 -28.90 10.82 -22.81
CA ALA A 13 -27.97 9.96 -23.53
C ALA A 13 -27.40 8.89 -22.56
N GLN A 14 -27.92 7.66 -22.63
CA GLN A 14 -27.56 6.58 -21.72
C GLN A 14 -26.64 5.56 -22.38
N TYR A 15 -25.51 5.27 -21.76
CA TYR A 15 -24.65 4.15 -22.10
C TYR A 15 -25.25 2.84 -21.59
N ASP A 16 -25.33 1.85 -22.46
CA ASP A 16 -25.75 0.49 -22.15
C ASP A 16 -24.57 -0.48 -22.30
N GLN A 17 -24.16 -1.09 -21.19
CA GLN A 17 -23.03 -2.02 -21.17
C GLN A 17 -23.31 -3.31 -21.96
N ARG A 18 -24.58 -3.68 -22.16
CA ARG A 18 -24.97 -4.94 -22.81
C ARG A 18 -24.66 -4.95 -24.30
N ASP A 19 -24.75 -3.80 -24.95
CA ASP A 19 -24.42 -3.63 -26.37
C ASP A 19 -23.26 -2.67 -26.62
N ASN A 20 -22.69 -2.11 -25.55
CA ASN A 20 -21.59 -1.16 -25.55
C ASN A 20 -21.86 0.10 -26.38
N LYS A 21 -23.09 0.63 -26.31
CA LYS A 21 -23.53 1.81 -27.09
C LYS A 21 -24.24 2.84 -26.24
N VAL A 22 -24.34 4.06 -26.78
CA VAL A 22 -25.20 5.11 -26.25
C VAL A 22 -26.56 5.05 -26.93
N HIS A 23 -27.63 5.19 -26.15
CA HIS A 23 -29.00 5.29 -26.63
C HIS A 23 -29.62 6.58 -26.09
N ILE A 24 -30.40 7.27 -26.92
CA ILE A 24 -31.22 8.39 -26.45
C ILE A 24 -32.54 7.84 -25.94
N ASN A 25 -32.73 7.88 -24.63
CA ASN A 25 -33.90 7.34 -23.94
C ASN A 25 -34.72 8.47 -23.28
N GLU A 26 -36.02 8.26 -23.13
CA GLU A 26 -36.82 9.03 -22.18
C GLU A 26 -36.65 8.47 -20.77
N VAL A 27 -36.27 9.33 -19.83
CA VAL A 27 -36.05 9.01 -18.42
C VAL A 27 -36.86 9.96 -17.53
N PRO A 28 -37.23 9.57 -16.31
CA PRO A 28 -37.89 10.48 -15.37
C PRO A 28 -37.02 11.69 -15.02
N VAL A 29 -37.62 12.88 -14.90
CA VAL A 29 -36.91 14.02 -14.30
C VAL A 29 -36.66 13.73 -12.82
N PRO A 30 -35.42 13.87 -12.31
CA PRO A 30 -35.12 13.56 -10.93
C PRO A 30 -35.80 14.55 -9.96
N THR A 31 -36.32 14.02 -8.86
CA THR A 31 -36.77 14.84 -7.73
C THR A 31 -35.57 15.11 -6.82
N PRO A 32 -35.19 16.37 -6.56
CA PRO A 32 -34.06 16.68 -5.70
C PRO A 32 -34.34 16.23 -4.25
N LYS A 33 -33.36 15.59 -3.62
CA LYS A 33 -33.37 15.34 -2.17
C LYS A 33 -33.16 16.63 -1.38
N ALA A 34 -33.27 16.54 -0.05
CA ALA A 34 -33.10 17.69 0.86
C ALA A 34 -31.80 18.48 0.63
N ASN A 35 -30.69 17.79 0.31
CA ASN A 35 -29.37 18.38 0.05
C ASN A 35 -29.05 18.56 -1.45
N GLU A 36 -30.04 18.46 -2.33
CA GLU A 36 -29.81 18.55 -3.77
C GLU A 36 -30.49 19.77 -4.40
N LEU A 37 -29.81 20.34 -5.39
CA LEU A 37 -30.36 21.30 -6.32
C LEU A 37 -30.89 20.54 -7.53
N LEU A 38 -32.07 20.93 -8.02
CA LEU A 38 -32.51 20.56 -9.35
C LEU A 38 -32.09 21.66 -10.32
N VAL A 39 -31.25 21.31 -11.29
CA VAL A 39 -30.66 22.22 -12.26
C VAL A 39 -31.19 21.89 -13.64
N LYS A 40 -31.75 22.89 -14.34
CA LYS A 40 -32.02 22.80 -15.77
C LYS A 40 -30.71 23.00 -16.53
N THR A 41 -30.25 21.95 -17.20
CA THR A 41 -29.00 21.97 -17.97
C THR A 41 -29.09 23.02 -19.07
N LEU A 42 -28.07 23.87 -19.20
CA LEU A 42 -27.93 24.77 -20.35
C LEU A 42 -26.87 24.28 -21.31
N CYS A 43 -25.82 23.66 -20.79
CA CYS A 43 -24.77 23.06 -21.59
C CYS A 43 -24.16 21.87 -20.85
N SER A 44 -23.87 20.80 -21.59
CA SER A 44 -23.04 19.68 -21.15
C SER A 44 -21.93 19.45 -22.16
N SER A 45 -20.67 19.39 -21.72
CA SER A 45 -19.52 19.11 -22.59
C SER A 45 -19.05 17.67 -22.49
N LEU A 46 -18.48 17.17 -23.59
CA LEU A 46 -17.93 15.81 -23.64
C LEU A 46 -16.44 15.86 -23.28
N CYS A 47 -16.01 14.92 -22.45
CA CYS A 47 -14.62 14.69 -22.10
C CYS A 47 -14.18 13.31 -22.56
N ARG A 48 -12.87 13.11 -22.73
CA ARG A 48 -12.33 11.80 -23.11
C ARG A 48 -12.59 10.74 -22.03
N SER A 49 -12.68 11.12 -20.77
CA SER A 49 -13.05 10.19 -19.70
C SER A 49 -14.43 9.58 -19.91
N ASP A 50 -15.40 10.31 -20.49
CA ASP A 50 -16.73 9.72 -20.80
C ASP A 50 -16.63 8.52 -21.74
N LEU A 51 -15.57 8.47 -22.58
CA LEU A 51 -15.34 7.38 -23.53
C LEU A 51 -14.72 6.14 -22.88
N MET A 52 -14.20 6.24 -21.64
CA MET A 52 -13.67 5.08 -20.90
C MET A 52 -14.74 4.02 -20.61
N ASN A 53 -16.02 4.41 -20.61
CA ASN A 53 -17.14 3.48 -20.52
C ASN A 53 -17.13 2.46 -21.67
N PHE A 54 -16.71 2.85 -22.88
CA PHE A 54 -16.69 1.98 -24.07
C PHE A 54 -15.46 1.07 -24.15
N GLU A 55 -14.42 1.34 -23.36
CA GLU A 55 -13.13 0.65 -23.43
C GLU A 55 -13.19 -0.76 -22.79
N PRO A 56 -12.37 -1.74 -23.26
CA PRO A 56 -12.33 -3.09 -22.70
C PRO A 56 -11.98 -3.08 -21.21
N ASP A 57 -12.66 -3.93 -20.42
CA ASP A 57 -12.40 -4.08 -18.99
C ASP A 57 -11.28 -5.11 -18.74
N GLU A 58 -10.04 -4.76 -19.09
CA GLU A 58 -8.88 -5.66 -18.96
C GLU A 58 -8.55 -6.03 -17.49
N LEU A 59 -9.06 -5.25 -16.53
CA LEU A 59 -8.84 -5.43 -15.09
C LEU A 59 -10.04 -6.06 -14.36
N GLY A 60 -11.15 -6.31 -15.04
CA GLY A 60 -12.36 -6.91 -14.45
C GLY A 60 -13.03 -6.00 -13.40
N LEU A 61 -12.89 -4.68 -13.53
CA LEU A 61 -13.40 -3.68 -12.59
C LEU A 61 -14.82 -3.20 -12.94
N LYS A 62 -15.31 -3.48 -14.15
CA LYS A 62 -16.68 -3.17 -14.55
C LYS A 62 -17.62 -4.26 -14.02
N PRO A 63 -18.78 -3.90 -13.44
CA PRO A 63 -19.80 -4.88 -13.05
C PRO A 63 -20.17 -5.79 -14.23
N THR A 64 -20.58 -7.03 -13.94
CA THR A 64 -21.05 -7.96 -14.98
C THR A 64 -22.32 -7.41 -15.65
N ALA A 65 -22.36 -7.46 -16.99
CA ALA A 65 -23.36 -6.78 -17.82
C ALA A 65 -24.81 -7.25 -17.62
N GLU A 66 -25.05 -8.38 -16.95
CA GLU A 66 -26.37 -9.04 -16.90
C GLU A 66 -27.38 -8.32 -15.99
N ASP A 67 -26.94 -7.46 -15.06
CA ASP A 67 -27.82 -6.77 -14.09
C ASP A 67 -27.62 -5.24 -13.96
N THR A 68 -26.77 -4.62 -14.79
CA THR A 68 -26.45 -3.19 -14.65
C THR A 68 -27.39 -2.32 -15.53
N PRO A 69 -28.18 -1.41 -14.94
CA PRO A 69 -29.05 -0.53 -15.72
C PRO A 69 -28.23 0.46 -16.58
N PRO A 70 -28.77 0.95 -17.72
CA PRO A 70 -28.11 2.00 -18.50
C PRO A 70 -27.85 3.25 -17.66
N ILE A 71 -26.70 3.89 -17.89
CA ILE A 71 -26.25 5.07 -17.13
C ILE A 71 -26.15 6.26 -18.08
N THR A 72 -26.74 7.39 -17.71
CA THR A 72 -26.57 8.66 -18.45
C THR A 72 -25.10 9.04 -18.48
N ILE A 73 -24.52 9.34 -19.63
CA ILE A 73 -23.11 9.74 -19.74
C ILE A 73 -22.90 11.24 -19.48
N GLY A 74 -21.65 11.68 -19.36
CA GLY A 74 -21.27 13.09 -19.21
C GLY A 74 -21.06 13.49 -17.75
N HIS A 75 -20.04 14.30 -17.49
CA HIS A 75 -19.70 14.77 -16.14
C HIS A 75 -19.29 16.25 -16.10
N GLU A 76 -19.67 17.01 -17.12
CA GLU A 76 -19.28 18.41 -17.27
C GLU A 76 -20.47 19.28 -17.69
N ALA A 77 -21.19 19.86 -16.73
CA ALA A 77 -22.36 20.65 -17.04
C ALA A 77 -22.48 21.90 -16.19
N ALA A 78 -23.27 22.84 -16.71
CA ALA A 78 -23.72 24.02 -16.00
C ALA A 78 -25.12 24.39 -16.49
N GLY A 79 -25.87 25.05 -15.61
CA GLY A 79 -27.28 25.31 -15.85
C GLY A 79 -27.88 26.35 -14.91
N VAL A 80 -29.20 26.32 -14.80
CA VAL A 80 -29.99 27.21 -13.94
C VAL A 80 -30.69 26.40 -12.86
N VAL A 81 -30.60 26.83 -11.61
CA VAL A 81 -31.35 26.22 -10.51
C VAL A 81 -32.85 26.42 -10.74
N VAL A 82 -33.60 25.33 -10.80
CA VAL A 82 -35.07 25.32 -10.95
C VAL A 82 -35.78 24.69 -9.75
N GLY A 83 -35.05 24.02 -8.87
CA GLY A 83 -35.54 23.50 -7.59
C GLY A 83 -34.41 23.45 -6.56
N VAL A 84 -34.78 23.59 -5.29
CA VAL A 84 -33.85 23.65 -4.15
C VAL A 84 -34.41 22.77 -3.05
N GLY A 85 -33.66 21.77 -2.61
CA GLY A 85 -34.05 20.95 -1.45
C GLY A 85 -33.97 21.74 -0.14
N ASP A 86 -34.72 21.28 0.87
CA ASP A 86 -34.93 22.00 2.14
C ASP A 86 -33.65 22.29 2.96
N GLU A 87 -32.59 21.49 2.78
CA GLU A 87 -31.32 21.64 3.49
C GLU A 87 -30.24 22.40 2.69
N CYS A 88 -30.53 22.75 1.44
CA CYS A 88 -29.62 23.48 0.58
C CYS A 88 -29.39 24.91 1.08
N LYS A 89 -28.14 25.38 1.00
CA LYS A 89 -27.74 26.70 1.52
C LYS A 89 -27.04 27.51 0.44
N GLY A 90 -27.37 28.79 0.34
CA GLY A 90 -26.65 29.74 -0.50
C GLY A 90 -27.04 29.75 -1.99
N PHE A 91 -28.15 29.10 -2.35
CA PHE A 91 -28.67 29.03 -3.72
C PHE A 91 -30.14 29.45 -3.77
N ASN A 92 -30.53 30.11 -4.85
CA ASN A 92 -31.91 30.48 -5.15
C ASN A 92 -32.30 29.92 -6.52
N ILE A 93 -33.60 29.69 -6.70
CA ILE A 93 -34.16 29.43 -8.03
C ILE A 93 -33.79 30.60 -8.96
N GLY A 94 -33.29 30.27 -10.15
CA GLY A 94 -32.80 31.24 -11.15
C GLY A 94 -31.30 31.46 -11.13
N ASP A 95 -30.57 31.00 -10.11
CA ASP A 95 -29.11 31.12 -10.08
C ASP A 95 -28.49 30.28 -11.21
N GLN A 96 -27.57 30.87 -11.95
CA GLN A 96 -26.71 30.11 -12.86
C GLN A 96 -25.62 29.42 -12.06
N VAL A 97 -25.53 28.11 -12.17
CA VAL A 97 -24.61 27.29 -11.38
C VAL A 97 -23.83 26.35 -12.29
N GLY A 98 -22.64 26.00 -11.84
CA GLY A 98 -21.99 24.76 -12.27
C GLY A 98 -21.42 24.04 -11.06
N PHE A 99 -21.08 22.78 -11.26
CA PHE A 99 -20.87 21.85 -10.16
C PHE A 99 -19.92 20.73 -10.53
N LEU A 100 -19.20 20.22 -9.54
CA LEU A 100 -18.35 19.04 -9.70
C LEU A 100 -19.17 17.75 -9.90
N PRO A 101 -18.64 16.77 -10.65
CA PRO A 101 -19.26 15.47 -10.82
C PRO A 101 -18.91 14.54 -9.65
N SER A 102 -19.56 14.73 -8.51
CA SER A 102 -19.38 13.86 -7.34
C SER A 102 -20.69 13.67 -6.59
N THR A 103 -21.00 12.43 -6.23
CA THR A 103 -22.21 12.07 -5.48
C THR A 103 -21.88 11.00 -4.46
N ASN A 104 -22.72 10.79 -3.44
CA ASN A 104 -22.44 9.84 -2.36
C ASN A 104 -21.15 10.16 -1.57
N CYS A 105 -20.95 11.46 -1.31
CA CYS A 105 -19.80 11.98 -0.59
C CYS A 105 -20.27 12.64 0.73
N CYS A 106 -19.51 12.50 1.83
CA CYS A 106 -19.90 13.12 3.12
C CYS A 106 -19.45 14.58 3.24
N PHE A 107 -18.44 15.00 2.44
CA PHE A 107 -17.86 16.35 2.39
C PHE A 107 -17.12 16.81 3.65
N GLU A 108 -17.06 15.98 4.69
CA GLU A 108 -16.55 16.38 6.00
C GLU A 108 -15.41 15.49 6.50
N CYS A 109 -15.25 14.26 5.99
CA CYS A 109 -14.14 13.39 6.40
C CYS A 109 -12.79 13.87 5.84
N ASP A 110 -11.70 13.45 6.48
CA ASP A 110 -10.33 13.83 6.10
C ASP A 110 -10.04 13.46 4.64
N GLU A 111 -10.52 12.30 4.17
CA GLU A 111 -10.35 11.88 2.78
C GLU A 111 -11.10 12.79 1.80
N CYS A 112 -12.31 13.25 2.15
CA CYS A 112 -13.04 14.23 1.35
C CYS A 112 -12.31 15.57 1.27
N GLN A 113 -11.52 15.94 2.28
CA GLN A 113 -10.69 17.16 2.24
C GLN A 113 -9.46 17.01 1.34
N VAL A 114 -9.00 15.77 1.08
CA VAL A 114 -7.97 15.50 0.06
C VAL A 114 -8.60 15.46 -1.32
N HIS A 115 -9.56 14.55 -1.52
CA HIS A 115 -10.36 14.44 -2.72
C HIS A 115 -11.60 13.58 -2.45
N GLN A 116 -12.76 14.07 -2.87
CA GLN A 116 -14.07 13.43 -2.72
C GLN A 116 -14.13 11.94 -3.10
N MET A 117 -13.39 11.49 -4.11
CA MET A 117 -13.37 10.09 -4.55
C MET A 117 -12.94 9.11 -3.45
N TRP A 118 -12.20 9.58 -2.44
CA TRP A 118 -11.71 8.77 -1.33
C TRP A 118 -12.68 8.70 -0.13
N CYS A 119 -13.90 9.23 -0.25
CA CYS A 119 -14.88 9.23 0.83
C CYS A 119 -15.18 7.80 1.33
N LYS A 120 -14.73 7.46 2.54
CA LYS A 120 -15.03 6.17 3.19
C LYS A 120 -16.34 6.18 3.97
N THR A 121 -16.77 7.33 4.49
CA THR A 121 -17.95 7.46 5.36
C THR A 121 -19.25 6.97 4.73
N LEU A 122 -19.42 7.15 3.42
CA LEU A 122 -20.61 6.74 2.67
C LEU A 122 -20.36 5.54 1.74
N GLY A 123 -19.26 4.80 1.96
CA GLY A 123 -18.93 3.61 1.14
C GLY A 123 -18.43 3.93 -0.27
N GLY A 124 -17.78 5.08 -0.46
CA GLY A 124 -17.20 5.51 -1.74
C GLY A 124 -18.05 6.54 -2.50
N CYS A 125 -17.38 7.55 -3.08
CA CYS A 125 -18.05 8.53 -3.93
C CYS A 125 -18.35 7.92 -5.31
N LYS A 126 -19.51 8.27 -5.89
CA LYS A 126 -19.90 7.87 -7.24
C LYS A 126 -19.75 9.05 -8.19
N MET A 127 -19.01 8.84 -9.27
CA MET A 127 -18.85 9.84 -10.32
C MET A 127 -20.03 9.77 -11.31
N PRO A 128 -20.83 10.85 -11.45
CA PRO A 128 -21.79 10.99 -12.54
C PRO A 128 -21.15 10.71 -13.90
N GLY A 129 -21.85 9.99 -14.78
CA GLY A 129 -21.35 9.58 -16.09
C GLY A 129 -20.61 8.23 -16.09
N HIS A 130 -20.34 7.66 -14.91
CA HIS A 130 -19.65 6.37 -14.75
C HIS A 130 -20.35 5.43 -13.78
N ALA A 131 -20.55 5.87 -12.54
CA ALA A 131 -21.14 5.06 -11.46
C ALA A 131 -22.52 5.59 -10.99
N ALA A 132 -22.97 6.69 -11.60
CA ALA A 132 -24.27 7.33 -11.39
C ALA A 132 -24.65 8.08 -12.68
N ASP A 133 -25.93 8.43 -12.83
CA ASP A 133 -26.39 9.21 -13.99
C ASP A 133 -25.62 10.53 -14.14
N GLY A 134 -25.07 10.71 -15.33
CA GLY A 134 -24.29 11.86 -15.79
C GLY A 134 -25.12 13.04 -16.26
N PHE A 135 -24.56 13.88 -17.11
CA PHE A 135 -25.08 15.23 -17.36
C PHE A 135 -25.56 15.49 -18.80
N PHE A 136 -25.49 14.52 -19.71
CA PHE A 136 -26.15 14.61 -21.03
C PHE A 136 -27.67 14.33 -20.93
N GLN A 137 -28.34 15.17 -20.13
CA GLN A 137 -29.78 15.16 -19.86
C GLN A 137 -30.28 16.57 -19.55
N GLU A 138 -31.58 16.81 -19.71
CA GLU A 138 -32.17 18.16 -19.62
C GLU A 138 -32.24 18.74 -18.19
N TYR A 139 -32.34 17.87 -17.18
CA TYR A 139 -32.39 18.23 -15.77
C TYR A 139 -31.47 17.34 -14.95
N ILE A 140 -30.74 17.94 -14.00
CA ILE A 140 -29.74 17.27 -13.18
C ILE A 140 -30.05 17.54 -11.71
N ALA A 141 -30.08 16.48 -10.89
CA ALA A 141 -30.02 16.61 -9.44
C ALA A 141 -28.56 16.53 -8.99
N THR A 142 -28.10 17.54 -8.23
CA THR A 142 -26.72 17.60 -7.76
C THR A 142 -26.66 18.10 -6.32
N ASP A 143 -25.72 17.59 -5.53
CA ASP A 143 -25.54 18.05 -4.15
C ASP A 143 -25.11 19.52 -4.13
N TYR A 144 -25.79 20.37 -3.37
CA TYR A 144 -25.51 21.81 -3.35
C TYR A 144 -24.07 22.13 -2.93
N ARG A 145 -23.42 21.23 -2.18
CA ARG A 145 -22.03 21.39 -1.73
C ARG A 145 -21.03 21.27 -2.86
N ASN A 146 -21.40 20.64 -3.98
CA ASN A 146 -20.57 20.59 -5.20
C ASN A 146 -20.78 21.77 -6.14
N ALA A 147 -21.83 22.56 -5.91
CA ALA A 147 -22.21 23.65 -6.79
C ALA A 147 -21.59 24.98 -6.35
N ILE A 148 -21.43 25.88 -7.30
CA ILE A 148 -21.19 27.30 -7.04
C ILE A 148 -22.10 28.15 -7.93
N VAL A 149 -22.49 29.32 -7.42
CA VAL A 149 -23.13 30.34 -8.25
C VAL A 149 -22.09 30.97 -9.16
N LEU A 150 -22.38 30.98 -10.46
CA LEU A 150 -21.51 31.55 -11.47
C LEU A 150 -21.46 33.08 -11.33
N PRO A 151 -20.28 33.69 -11.49
CA PRO A 151 -20.18 35.14 -11.53
C PRO A 151 -21.01 35.74 -12.68
N PRO A 152 -21.59 36.94 -12.53
CA PRO A 152 -22.56 37.50 -13.50
C PRO A 152 -22.10 37.64 -14.95
N ARG A 153 -20.79 37.60 -15.21
CA ARG A 153 -20.19 37.75 -16.55
C ARG A 153 -19.78 36.42 -17.20
N LEU A 154 -19.90 35.31 -16.49
CA LEU A 154 -19.58 33.99 -16.99
C LEU A 154 -20.88 33.22 -17.20
N SER A 155 -21.25 32.99 -18.46
CA SER A 155 -22.48 32.24 -18.77
C SER A 155 -22.31 30.76 -18.44
N ALA A 156 -23.38 30.09 -18.00
CA ALA A 156 -23.36 28.64 -17.79
C ALA A 156 -22.93 27.86 -19.04
N VAL A 157 -23.31 28.33 -20.24
CA VAL A 157 -22.93 27.70 -21.50
C VAL A 157 -21.41 27.73 -21.74
N GLU A 158 -20.75 28.84 -21.42
CA GLU A 158 -19.29 28.95 -21.50
C GLU A 158 -18.59 28.25 -20.32
N ALA A 159 -19.27 28.16 -19.17
CA ALA A 159 -18.69 27.64 -17.93
C ALA A 159 -18.71 26.11 -17.84
N ALA A 160 -19.60 25.41 -18.55
CA ALA A 160 -19.76 23.95 -18.43
C ALA A 160 -18.42 23.19 -18.53
N PRO A 161 -17.52 23.47 -19.51
CA PRO A 161 -16.21 22.84 -19.56
C PRO A 161 -15.30 23.10 -18.36
N LEU A 162 -15.52 24.21 -17.65
CA LEU A 162 -14.64 24.60 -16.55
C LEU A 162 -14.82 23.68 -15.33
N PHE A 163 -15.97 23.02 -15.17
CA PHE A 163 -16.27 22.16 -14.01
C PHE A 163 -15.65 20.76 -14.06
N CYS A 164 -14.84 20.48 -15.08
CA CYS A 164 -13.91 19.35 -15.10
C CYS A 164 -12.59 19.81 -15.72
N ALA A 165 -12.55 20.01 -17.04
CA ALA A 165 -11.33 20.41 -17.75
C ALA A 165 -10.71 21.70 -17.19
N GLY A 166 -11.52 22.71 -16.85
CA GLY A 166 -11.01 23.96 -16.27
C GLY A 166 -10.40 23.79 -14.89
N VAL A 167 -11.13 23.20 -13.95
CA VAL A 167 -10.65 22.95 -12.57
C VAL A 167 -9.41 22.07 -12.59
N THR A 168 -9.40 20.97 -13.35
CA THR A 168 -8.25 20.07 -13.47
C THR A 168 -7.03 20.80 -14.07
N SER A 169 -7.25 21.59 -15.12
CA SER A 169 -6.15 22.35 -15.75
C SER A 169 -5.63 23.46 -14.85
N TYR A 170 -6.51 24.14 -14.10
CA TYR A 170 -6.11 25.18 -13.16
C TYR A 170 -5.19 24.61 -12.07
N HIS A 171 -5.57 23.52 -11.42
CA HIS A 171 -4.77 22.92 -10.35
C HIS A 171 -3.46 22.33 -10.87
N GLY A 172 -3.46 21.73 -12.07
CA GLY A 172 -2.23 21.28 -12.74
C GLY A 172 -1.19 22.39 -12.95
N ILE A 173 -1.63 23.66 -13.04
CA ILE A 173 -0.75 24.84 -13.15
C ILE A 173 -0.53 25.53 -11.80
N ALA A 174 -1.58 25.71 -11.00
CA ALA A 174 -1.57 26.48 -9.77
C ALA A 174 -0.70 25.82 -8.69
N ASP A 175 -0.67 24.48 -8.67
CA ASP A 175 0.02 23.70 -7.64
C ASP A 175 1.51 23.47 -7.94
N LEU A 176 2.01 23.97 -9.08
CA LEU A 176 3.43 23.86 -9.45
C LEU A 176 4.35 24.55 -8.42
N GLY A 177 3.88 25.61 -7.76
CA GLY A 177 4.67 26.32 -6.74
C GLY A 177 5.99 26.92 -7.24
N ILE A 178 6.13 27.18 -8.55
CA ILE A 178 7.32 27.79 -9.15
C ILE A 178 7.12 29.30 -9.40
N PRO A 179 8.19 30.12 -9.39
CA PRO A 179 8.07 31.56 -9.65
C PRO A 179 7.57 31.89 -11.07
N ALA A 180 6.89 33.03 -11.23
CA ALA A 180 6.57 33.59 -12.54
C ALA A 180 7.85 33.83 -13.38
N GLY A 181 7.71 33.79 -14.70
CA GLY A 181 8.83 33.86 -15.67
C GLY A 181 9.52 32.52 -15.92
N GLN A 182 9.18 31.46 -15.17
CA GLN A 182 9.74 30.14 -15.41
C GLN A 182 9.07 29.41 -16.58
N TRP A 183 9.80 28.45 -17.15
CA TRP A 183 9.37 27.65 -18.29
C TRP A 183 8.50 26.46 -17.86
N VAL A 184 7.31 26.33 -18.44
CA VAL A 184 6.38 25.22 -18.29
C VAL A 184 6.13 24.58 -19.65
N ALA A 185 6.35 23.28 -19.77
CA ALA A 185 5.93 22.51 -20.94
C ALA A 185 4.54 21.91 -20.68
N VAL A 186 3.61 22.08 -21.63
CA VAL A 186 2.28 21.48 -21.61
C VAL A 186 2.25 20.36 -22.65
N ILE A 187 2.09 19.11 -22.22
CA ILE A 187 2.01 17.94 -23.10
C ILE A 187 0.54 17.54 -23.28
N GLY A 188 0.13 17.42 -24.55
CA GLY A 188 -1.27 17.25 -24.93
C GLY A 188 -1.99 18.60 -24.91
N CYS A 189 -2.04 19.26 -26.06
CA CYS A 189 -2.57 20.61 -26.26
C CYS A 189 -4.07 20.66 -26.60
N GLY A 190 -4.78 19.53 -26.51
CA GLY A 190 -6.22 19.43 -26.78
C GLY A 190 -7.12 20.04 -25.68
N GLY A 191 -8.25 19.38 -25.38
CA GLY A 191 -9.32 19.92 -24.52
C GLY A 191 -8.89 20.42 -23.13
N LEU A 192 -7.96 19.74 -22.44
CA LEU A 192 -7.41 20.23 -21.17
C LEU A 192 -6.19 21.13 -21.40
N GLY A 193 -5.29 20.72 -22.30
CA GLY A 193 -4.03 21.42 -22.56
C GLY A 193 -4.20 22.88 -22.96
N HIS A 194 -5.16 23.21 -23.83
CA HIS A 194 -5.38 24.60 -24.24
C HIS A 194 -5.81 25.49 -23.06
N LEU A 195 -6.58 24.97 -22.10
CA LEU A 195 -6.90 25.67 -20.85
C LEU A 195 -5.66 25.76 -19.95
N GLY A 196 -4.89 24.68 -19.83
CA GLY A 196 -3.61 24.67 -19.10
C GLY A 196 -2.63 25.72 -19.60
N ILE A 197 -2.52 25.91 -20.92
CA ILE A 197 -1.71 26.97 -21.53
C ILE A 197 -2.23 28.34 -21.11
N GLN A 198 -3.52 28.62 -21.24
CA GLN A 198 -4.11 29.90 -20.84
C GLN A 198 -3.87 30.20 -19.35
N TYR A 199 -4.06 29.22 -18.47
CA TYR A 199 -3.78 29.37 -17.04
C TYR A 199 -2.30 29.61 -16.77
N ALA A 200 -1.40 28.87 -17.44
CA ALA A 200 0.03 29.05 -17.28
C ALA A 200 0.49 30.45 -17.71
N LYS A 201 -0.04 30.97 -18.83
CA LYS A 201 0.22 32.34 -19.28
C LYS A 201 -0.34 33.38 -18.31
N ALA A 202 -1.56 33.19 -17.81
CA ALA A 202 -2.16 34.08 -16.83
C ALA A 202 -1.41 34.11 -15.49
N LYS A 203 -0.78 32.99 -15.08
CA LYS A 203 0.14 32.93 -13.92
C LYS A 203 1.54 33.48 -14.22
N GLY A 204 1.79 33.95 -15.43
CA GLY A 204 3.05 34.61 -15.82
C GLY A 204 4.18 33.66 -16.19
N TYR A 205 3.89 32.41 -16.57
CA TYR A 205 4.90 31.46 -17.06
C TYR A 205 5.20 31.66 -18.55
N ASN A 206 6.39 31.21 -18.95
CA ASN A 206 6.73 30.97 -20.34
C ASN A 206 6.32 29.54 -20.69
N VAL A 207 5.61 29.32 -21.80
CA VAL A 207 4.90 28.08 -22.08
C VAL A 207 5.37 27.46 -23.39
N ILE A 208 5.65 26.16 -23.34
CA ILE A 208 5.95 25.35 -24.52
C ILE A 208 4.84 24.30 -24.70
N GLY A 209 4.13 24.34 -25.82
CA GLY A 209 3.11 23.34 -26.17
C GLY A 209 3.72 22.13 -26.90
N LEU A 210 3.41 20.92 -26.44
CA LEU A 210 3.85 19.67 -27.05
C LEU A 210 2.64 18.80 -27.38
N ASP A 211 2.54 18.36 -28.63
CA ASP A 211 1.46 17.51 -29.13
C ASP A 211 1.94 16.72 -30.35
N ILE A 212 1.14 15.78 -30.83
CA ILE A 212 1.37 15.05 -32.08
C ILE A 212 0.50 15.59 -33.23
N ASN A 213 -0.52 16.39 -32.92
CA ASN A 213 -1.49 16.95 -33.87
C ASN A 213 -1.23 18.44 -34.10
N ASP A 214 -0.90 18.80 -35.35
CA ASP A 214 -0.60 20.18 -35.74
C ASP A 214 -1.77 21.15 -35.53
N ALA A 215 -3.02 20.68 -35.63
CA ALA A 215 -4.19 21.52 -35.36
C ALA A 215 -4.27 21.93 -33.89
N GLN A 216 -3.89 21.04 -32.96
CA GLN A 216 -3.84 21.36 -31.53
C GLN A 216 -2.64 22.24 -31.19
N LEU A 217 -1.54 22.14 -31.94
CA LEU A 217 -0.38 23.02 -31.77
C LEU A 217 -0.68 24.43 -32.25
N GLU A 218 -1.47 24.59 -33.31
CA GLU A 218 -1.92 25.92 -33.73
C GLU A 218 -2.85 26.53 -32.67
N GLU A 219 -3.77 25.74 -32.12
CA GLU A 219 -4.61 26.13 -31.00
C GLU A 219 -3.79 26.53 -29.77
N ALA A 220 -2.73 25.78 -29.46
CA ALA A 220 -1.82 26.11 -28.37
C ALA A 220 -1.17 27.50 -28.56
N LYS A 221 -0.79 27.87 -29.79
CA LYS A 221 -0.26 29.21 -30.08
C LYS A 221 -1.34 30.28 -29.91
N ASP A 222 -2.55 30.03 -30.40
CA ASP A 222 -3.69 30.94 -30.25
C ASP A 222 -4.02 31.19 -28.75
N CYS A 223 -3.84 30.16 -27.91
CA CYS A 223 -3.95 30.24 -26.45
C CYS A 223 -2.75 30.91 -25.74
N GLY A 224 -1.68 31.25 -26.48
CA GLY A 224 -0.54 32.00 -25.98
C GLY A 224 0.71 31.20 -25.66
N ALA A 225 0.85 29.96 -26.12
CA ALA A 225 2.12 29.23 -26.02
C ALA A 225 3.23 29.97 -26.77
N ASP A 226 4.38 30.17 -26.12
CA ASP A 226 5.52 30.91 -26.68
C ASP A 226 6.24 30.10 -27.77
N PHE A 227 6.27 28.77 -27.60
CA PHE A 227 6.79 27.83 -28.58
C PHE A 227 5.91 26.58 -28.62
N VAL A 228 5.86 25.91 -29.78
CA VAL A 228 5.18 24.63 -29.92
C VAL A 228 6.02 23.64 -30.72
N PHE A 229 5.92 22.35 -30.39
CA PHE A 229 6.63 21.29 -31.09
C PHE A 229 5.74 20.07 -31.33
N ASN A 230 5.74 19.57 -32.57
CA ASN A 230 5.14 18.29 -32.89
C ASN A 230 6.12 17.16 -32.52
N THR A 231 5.81 16.41 -31.47
CA THR A 231 6.72 15.37 -30.93
C THR A 231 6.78 14.11 -31.81
N LYS A 232 5.83 13.95 -32.75
CA LYS A 232 5.82 12.84 -33.71
C LYS A 232 6.71 13.12 -34.91
N THR A 233 6.72 14.36 -35.42
CA THR A 233 7.42 14.73 -36.66
C THR A 233 8.75 15.45 -36.43
N ASN A 234 8.92 16.13 -35.30
CA ASN A 234 10.18 16.78 -34.94
C ASN A 234 10.97 15.90 -33.95
N HIS A 235 12.01 15.22 -34.42
CA HIS A 235 12.85 14.35 -33.57
C HIS A 235 13.83 15.13 -32.66
N ASP A 236 14.11 16.40 -32.97
CA ASP A 236 15.06 17.25 -32.25
C ASP A 236 14.38 18.22 -31.26
N TYR A 237 13.09 18.03 -30.97
CA TYR A 237 12.32 18.92 -30.11
C TYR A 237 12.94 19.06 -28.71
N VAL A 238 13.46 17.98 -28.12
CA VAL A 238 14.12 17.99 -26.80
C VAL A 238 15.34 18.91 -26.79
N HIS A 239 16.19 18.82 -27.82
CA HIS A 239 17.36 19.67 -27.94
C HIS A 239 16.96 21.15 -28.09
N SER A 240 15.96 21.41 -28.94
CA SER A 240 15.41 22.75 -29.17
C SER A 240 14.86 23.36 -27.88
N ILE A 241 14.11 22.60 -27.09
CA ILE A 241 13.57 23.02 -25.80
C ILE A 241 14.70 23.36 -24.83
N LYS A 242 15.70 22.49 -24.68
CA LYS A 242 16.84 22.74 -23.79
C LYS A 242 17.62 23.99 -24.17
N LYS A 243 17.74 24.28 -25.47
CA LYS A 243 18.36 25.50 -25.97
C LYS A 243 17.53 26.75 -25.64
N ILE A 244 16.22 26.72 -25.85
CA ILE A 244 15.30 27.84 -25.56
C ILE A 244 15.26 28.15 -24.06
N THR A 245 15.19 27.11 -23.25
CA THR A 245 14.97 27.21 -21.80
C THR A 245 16.26 27.36 -20.99
N GLY A 246 17.43 27.16 -21.61
CA GLY A 246 18.72 27.17 -20.93
C GLY A 246 18.94 25.96 -20.01
N GLY A 247 18.44 24.78 -20.39
CA GLY A 247 18.68 23.52 -19.67
C GLY A 247 17.46 22.62 -19.43
N GLY A 248 16.26 23.05 -19.83
CA GLY A 248 15.00 22.31 -19.69
C GLY A 248 13.91 23.14 -18.99
N CYS A 249 12.66 22.68 -19.08
CA CYS A 249 11.52 23.30 -18.43
C CYS A 249 11.55 23.07 -16.91
N HIS A 250 11.07 24.05 -16.15
CA HIS A 250 10.94 23.98 -14.68
C HIS A 250 9.78 23.08 -14.27
N ALA A 251 8.76 23.00 -15.11
CA ALA A 251 7.70 22.03 -14.97
C ALA A 251 7.27 21.49 -16.34
N VAL A 252 6.73 20.29 -16.33
CA VAL A 252 5.99 19.65 -17.41
C VAL A 252 4.64 19.25 -16.84
N VAL A 253 3.56 19.68 -17.49
CA VAL A 253 2.20 19.28 -17.13
C VAL A 253 1.65 18.42 -18.26
N ASN A 254 1.35 17.17 -17.93
CA ASN A 254 0.97 16.18 -18.92
C ASN A 254 -0.54 15.88 -18.85
N TYR A 255 -1.28 16.36 -19.86
CA TYR A 255 -2.73 16.21 -19.97
C TYR A 255 -3.16 15.04 -20.87
N THR A 256 -2.23 14.24 -21.41
CA THR A 256 -2.56 13.08 -22.24
C THR A 256 -2.49 11.76 -21.45
N SER A 257 -3.34 10.80 -21.81
CA SER A 257 -3.29 9.41 -21.32
C SER A 257 -2.25 8.55 -22.06
N SER A 258 -1.36 9.14 -22.87
CA SER A 258 -0.31 8.40 -23.58
C SER A 258 0.86 8.05 -22.65
N LYS A 259 1.12 6.76 -22.42
CA LYS A 259 2.32 6.32 -21.69
C LYS A 259 3.61 6.85 -22.33
N ALA A 260 3.71 6.81 -23.66
CA ALA A 260 4.90 7.28 -24.39
C ALA A 260 5.25 8.75 -24.10
N SER A 261 4.23 9.57 -23.84
CA SER A 261 4.43 10.97 -23.46
C SER A 261 5.07 11.11 -22.07
N TYR A 262 4.67 10.28 -21.10
CA TYR A 262 5.25 10.26 -19.77
C TYR A 262 6.68 9.70 -19.77
N ASP A 263 6.96 8.69 -20.59
CA ASP A 263 8.30 8.13 -20.72
C ASP A 263 9.31 9.16 -21.25
N ARG A 264 8.86 10.13 -22.06
CA ARG A 264 9.69 11.21 -22.64
C ARG A 264 9.63 12.53 -21.88
N ALA A 265 8.67 12.73 -20.99
CA ALA A 265 8.53 13.97 -20.23
C ALA A 265 9.78 14.35 -19.41
N PRO A 266 10.54 13.40 -18.79
CA PRO A 266 11.80 13.72 -18.13
C PRO A 266 12.87 14.32 -19.03
N ASP A 267 12.86 14.03 -20.33
CA ASP A 267 13.89 14.51 -21.26
C ASP A 267 13.84 16.03 -21.48
N VAL A 268 12.65 16.62 -21.34
CA VAL A 268 12.40 18.06 -21.51
C VAL A 268 12.48 18.84 -20.19
N LEU A 269 12.54 18.16 -19.05
CA LEU A 269 12.71 18.79 -17.75
C LEU A 269 14.16 19.22 -17.52
N ARG A 270 14.31 20.32 -16.77
CA ARG A 270 15.59 20.64 -16.12
C ARG A 270 15.77 19.79 -14.86
N ILE A 271 17.01 19.73 -14.37
CA ILE A 271 17.30 19.13 -13.06
C ILE A 271 16.42 19.78 -11.98
N ASN A 272 15.78 18.93 -11.17
CA ASN A 272 14.83 19.24 -10.11
C ASN A 272 13.51 19.90 -10.58
N GLY A 273 13.21 19.78 -11.88
CA GLY A 273 11.93 20.21 -12.45
C GLY A 273 10.78 19.31 -12.00
N ILE A 274 9.54 19.77 -12.20
CA ILE A 274 8.32 19.07 -11.78
C ILE A 274 7.65 18.39 -12.97
N LEU A 275 7.43 17.08 -12.88
CA LEU A 275 6.49 16.36 -13.73
C LEU A 275 5.13 16.31 -13.04
N MET A 276 4.17 17.06 -13.54
CA MET A 276 2.78 17.06 -13.07
C MET A 276 1.97 16.03 -13.88
N VAL A 277 1.51 14.99 -13.18
CA VAL A 277 0.67 13.90 -13.68
C VAL A 277 -0.79 14.35 -13.64
N VAL A 278 -1.44 14.40 -14.81
CA VAL A 278 -2.86 14.79 -14.94
C VAL A 278 -3.62 13.81 -15.85
N GLY A 279 -3.06 13.46 -17.01
CA GLY A 279 -3.65 12.46 -17.90
C GLY A 279 -3.41 11.03 -17.38
N HIS A 280 -4.42 10.17 -17.48
CA HIS A 280 -4.41 8.83 -16.88
C HIS A 280 -4.20 7.74 -17.96
N PRO A 281 -2.98 7.21 -18.16
CA PRO A 281 -2.77 6.03 -18.99
C PRO A 281 -3.31 4.77 -18.30
N GLN A 282 -3.86 3.82 -19.08
CA GLN A 282 -4.23 2.50 -18.56
C GLN A 282 -2.99 1.69 -18.12
N GLN A 283 -1.85 1.93 -18.78
CA GLN A 283 -0.58 1.29 -18.47
C GLN A 283 0.10 1.99 -17.30
N ALA A 284 0.73 1.20 -16.42
CA ALA A 284 1.48 1.74 -15.30
C ALA A 284 2.59 2.69 -15.76
N LEU A 285 2.69 3.85 -15.10
CA LEU A 285 3.79 4.78 -15.27
C LEU A 285 5.06 4.21 -14.65
N THR A 286 6.16 4.27 -15.39
CA THR A 286 7.45 3.73 -14.96
C THR A 286 8.46 4.86 -14.94
N PHE A 287 8.93 5.21 -13.74
CA PHE A 287 9.99 6.21 -13.56
C PHE A 287 11.19 5.54 -12.90
N THR A 288 12.39 6.03 -13.22
CA THR A 288 13.60 5.56 -12.54
C THR A 288 13.68 6.21 -11.17
N SER A 289 13.50 5.46 -10.09
CA SER A 289 13.49 6.07 -8.74
C SER A 289 14.82 6.72 -8.34
N ILE A 290 15.98 6.30 -8.90
CA ILE A 290 17.25 7.02 -8.69
C ILE A 290 17.22 8.42 -9.32
N ASP A 291 16.52 8.61 -10.44
CA ASP A 291 16.36 9.92 -11.06
C ASP A 291 15.56 10.84 -10.12
N ILE A 292 14.52 10.33 -9.47
CA ILE A 292 13.72 11.10 -8.52
C ILE A 292 14.51 11.39 -7.23
N ALA A 293 15.17 10.37 -6.65
CA ALA A 293 15.91 10.49 -5.39
C ALA A 293 17.11 11.44 -5.49
N LEU A 294 17.84 11.43 -6.62
CA LEU A 294 18.92 12.38 -6.88
C LEU A 294 18.42 13.78 -7.30
N GLY A 295 17.09 14.00 -7.32
CA GLY A 295 16.51 15.28 -7.67
C GLY A 295 16.65 15.62 -9.16
N LYS A 296 16.75 14.65 -10.07
CA LYS A 296 16.70 14.89 -11.52
C LYS A 296 15.36 15.51 -11.90
N PHE A 297 14.27 15.02 -11.32
CA PHE A 297 12.95 15.64 -11.38
C PHE A 297 12.11 15.19 -10.18
N ARG A 298 11.05 15.94 -9.89
CA ARG A 298 10.01 15.62 -8.89
C ARG A 298 8.73 15.23 -9.61
N ILE A 299 7.92 14.39 -8.99
CA ILE A 299 6.61 14.01 -9.53
C ILE A 299 5.53 14.57 -8.61
N MET A 300 4.53 15.22 -9.19
CA MET A 300 3.33 15.70 -8.51
C MET A 300 2.10 15.23 -9.29
N GLY A 301 0.95 15.19 -8.64
CA GLY A 301 -0.33 14.84 -9.27
C GLY A 301 -1.34 15.96 -9.08
N ALA A 302 -2.19 16.16 -10.09
CA ALA A 302 -3.36 17.02 -10.00
C ALA A 302 -4.56 16.35 -10.70
N CYS A 303 -5.74 16.53 -10.12
CA CYS A 303 -7.00 15.97 -10.60
C CYS A 303 -8.08 17.06 -10.59
N ASN A 304 -9.36 16.69 -10.76
CA ASN A 304 -10.45 17.57 -10.34
C ASN A 304 -10.33 17.85 -8.84
N SER A 305 -10.79 19.03 -8.42
CA SER A 305 -10.54 19.54 -7.07
C SER A 305 -11.70 19.24 -6.13
N ILE A 306 -11.58 19.68 -4.88
CA ILE A 306 -12.68 19.69 -3.91
C ILE A 306 -13.53 20.96 -4.06
N PRO A 307 -14.79 20.98 -3.57
CA PRO A 307 -15.65 22.15 -3.66
C PRO A 307 -15.07 23.45 -3.08
N ALA A 308 -14.24 23.34 -2.04
CA ALA A 308 -13.59 24.49 -1.43
C ALA A 308 -12.70 25.28 -2.41
N ASN A 309 -12.15 24.60 -3.43
CA ASN A 309 -11.22 25.18 -4.40
C ASN A 309 -11.90 25.60 -5.71
N LEU A 310 -13.20 25.32 -5.89
CA LEU A 310 -13.93 25.65 -7.12
C LEU A 310 -13.96 27.15 -7.38
N LYS A 311 -14.24 27.91 -6.32
CA LYS A 311 -14.44 29.35 -6.42
C LYS A 311 -13.18 30.06 -6.94
N GLU A 312 -12.02 29.66 -6.46
CA GLU A 312 -10.75 30.24 -6.88
C GLU A 312 -10.51 30.06 -8.38
N CYS A 313 -10.69 28.83 -8.90
CA CYS A 313 -10.54 28.54 -10.32
C CYS A 313 -11.50 29.37 -11.18
N ILE A 314 -12.79 29.44 -10.79
CA ILE A 314 -13.81 30.13 -11.59
C ILE A 314 -13.66 31.64 -11.53
N ASP A 315 -13.32 32.20 -10.37
CA ASP A 315 -13.02 33.63 -10.23
C ASP A 315 -11.77 33.99 -11.06
N PHE A 316 -10.70 33.17 -10.99
CA PHE A 316 -9.48 33.39 -11.75
C PHE A 316 -9.74 33.33 -13.26
N SER A 317 -10.56 32.37 -13.70
CA SER A 317 -10.96 32.22 -15.10
C SER A 317 -11.69 33.45 -15.60
N MET A 318 -12.64 33.97 -14.82
CA MET A 318 -13.36 35.19 -15.16
C MET A 318 -12.43 36.41 -15.18
N GLU A 319 -11.54 36.56 -14.19
CA GLU A 319 -10.64 37.70 -14.07
C GLU A 319 -9.67 37.81 -15.25
N HIS A 320 -9.12 36.68 -15.69
CA HIS A 320 -8.12 36.62 -16.75
C HIS A 320 -8.72 36.30 -18.12
N GLY A 321 -10.06 36.18 -18.22
CA GLY A 321 -10.74 35.88 -19.47
C GLY A 321 -10.42 34.50 -20.03
N ILE A 322 -10.09 33.52 -19.18
CA ILE A 322 -9.83 32.14 -19.56
C ILE A 322 -11.12 31.53 -20.07
N LYS A 323 -11.10 31.02 -21.31
CA LYS A 323 -12.26 30.40 -21.95
C LYS A 323 -11.86 29.14 -22.66
N SER A 324 -12.77 28.16 -22.63
CA SER A 324 -12.60 26.98 -23.47
C SER A 324 -13.05 27.29 -24.89
N HIS A 325 -12.31 26.80 -25.88
CA HIS A 325 -12.76 26.82 -27.27
C HIS A 325 -13.67 25.63 -27.52
N VAL A 326 -14.97 25.91 -27.67
CA VAL A 326 -16.02 24.89 -27.73
C VAL A 326 -16.75 24.95 -29.07
N THR A 327 -16.89 23.80 -29.71
CA THR A 327 -17.84 23.57 -30.80
C THR A 327 -19.16 23.11 -30.20
N TYR A 328 -20.22 23.90 -30.44
CA TYR A 328 -21.54 23.65 -29.85
C TYR A 328 -22.46 22.93 -30.83
N TYR A 329 -23.04 21.85 -30.35
CA TYR A 329 -24.13 21.09 -30.96
C TYR A 329 -25.45 21.44 -30.28
N ASN A 330 -26.58 21.23 -30.96
CA ASN A 330 -27.88 21.71 -30.51
C ASN A 330 -28.90 20.60 -30.26
N ASN A 331 -28.61 19.37 -30.71
CA ASN A 331 -29.47 18.22 -30.47
C ASN A 331 -28.72 17.23 -29.59
N LEU A 332 -29.45 16.54 -28.71
CA LEU A 332 -28.85 15.51 -27.86
C LEU A 332 -28.33 14.34 -28.71
N GLU A 333 -28.99 14.05 -29.82
CA GLU A 333 -28.63 13.04 -30.81
C GLU A 333 -27.27 13.31 -31.48
N ASP A 334 -26.77 14.55 -31.46
CA ASP A 334 -25.43 14.89 -31.98
C ASP A 334 -24.30 14.25 -31.15
N ILE A 335 -24.61 13.68 -29.98
CA ILE A 335 -23.67 12.95 -29.11
C ILE A 335 -22.95 11.82 -29.87
N TYR A 336 -23.62 11.19 -30.84
CA TYR A 336 -23.02 10.13 -31.66
C TYR A 336 -21.84 10.63 -32.48
N GLU A 337 -21.99 11.79 -33.12
CA GLU A 337 -20.94 12.42 -33.89
C GLU A 337 -19.82 12.92 -32.97
N MET A 338 -20.18 13.52 -31.82
CA MET A 338 -19.22 14.01 -30.85
C MET A 338 -18.30 12.90 -30.32
N ILE A 339 -18.86 11.72 -30.02
CA ILE A 339 -18.09 10.54 -29.60
C ILE A 339 -17.16 10.07 -30.72
N ASP A 340 -17.65 9.95 -31.95
CA ASP A 340 -16.85 9.51 -33.10
C ASP A 340 -15.68 10.47 -33.41
N LEU A 341 -15.93 11.78 -33.39
CA LEU A 341 -14.90 12.81 -33.59
C LEU A 341 -13.85 12.76 -32.48
N MET A 342 -14.27 12.57 -31.22
CA MET A 342 -13.37 12.50 -30.09
C MET A 342 -12.52 11.23 -30.12
N ASP A 343 -13.11 10.10 -30.49
CA ASP A 343 -12.40 8.82 -30.59
C ASP A 343 -11.34 8.84 -31.70
N LYS A 344 -11.65 9.47 -32.83
CA LYS A 344 -10.70 9.70 -33.93
C LYS A 344 -9.65 10.78 -33.63
N GLY A 345 -9.74 11.47 -32.49
CA GLY A 345 -8.81 12.56 -32.14
C GLY A 345 -8.96 13.81 -33.02
N ASN A 346 -10.11 13.99 -33.67
CA ASN A 346 -10.39 15.06 -34.64
C ASN A 346 -11.12 16.26 -34.02
N VAL A 347 -11.25 16.30 -32.69
CA VAL A 347 -11.85 17.45 -31.99
C VAL A 347 -10.80 18.54 -31.78
N ARG A 348 -11.02 19.72 -32.36
CA ARG A 348 -10.27 20.93 -32.02
C ARG A 348 -10.91 21.59 -30.80
N GLY A 349 -10.14 21.77 -29.73
CA GLY A 349 -10.66 22.27 -28.46
C GLY A 349 -11.62 21.26 -27.80
N ARG A 350 -12.90 21.64 -27.68
CA ARG A 350 -13.94 20.91 -26.95
C ARG A 350 -15.23 20.82 -27.76
N VAL A 351 -16.06 19.83 -27.47
CA VAL A 351 -17.41 19.69 -28.04
C VAL A 351 -18.45 19.65 -26.92
N ALA A 352 -19.60 20.29 -27.13
CA ALA A 352 -20.64 20.36 -26.12
C ALA A 352 -22.04 20.45 -26.73
N ILE A 353 -23.04 19.95 -26.02
CA ILE A 353 -24.46 20.06 -26.38
C ILE A 353 -25.08 21.21 -25.60
N ARG A 354 -25.78 22.08 -26.33
CA ARG A 354 -26.59 23.17 -25.78
C ARG A 354 -28.04 22.75 -25.65
N PHE A 355 -28.61 23.04 -24.49
CA PHE A 355 -30.00 22.77 -24.14
C PHE A 355 -30.84 24.05 -24.04
N ASP A 356 -30.25 25.22 -24.32
CA ASP A 356 -30.86 26.54 -24.13
C ASP A 356 -31.66 27.06 -25.34
N GLN A 357 -31.81 26.24 -26.39
CA GLN A 357 -32.61 26.56 -27.57
C GLN A 357 -34.08 26.80 -27.16
N GLY A 358 -34.54 28.06 -27.29
CA GLY A 358 -35.88 28.51 -26.91
C GLY A 358 -35.93 29.55 -25.78
N LEU A 359 -34.83 29.75 -25.05
CA LEU A 359 -34.68 30.81 -24.05
C LEU A 359 -34.13 32.07 -24.73
N SER A 360 -35.01 32.98 -25.19
CA SER A 360 -34.57 34.27 -25.76
C SER A 360 -33.70 35.04 -24.75
N ARG A 361 -32.68 35.78 -25.23
CA ARG A 361 -31.72 36.61 -24.45
C ARG A 361 -32.38 37.78 -23.68
N GLY A 362 -33.37 37.49 -22.84
CA GLY A 362 -33.97 38.41 -21.87
C GLY A 362 -33.36 38.16 -20.50
N ARG A 363 -32.85 39.22 -19.87
CA ARG A 363 -32.45 39.22 -18.46
C ARG A 363 -33.67 38.71 -17.65
N LEU A 364 -33.55 37.56 -16.98
CA LEU A 364 -34.55 37.09 -16.02
C LEU A 364 -34.61 38.09 -14.86
N THR A 365 -35.50 39.06 -14.95
CA THR A 365 -35.90 39.90 -13.83
C THR A 365 -37.03 39.18 -13.09
N VAL A 366 -36.75 38.69 -11.89
CA VAL A 366 -37.76 38.18 -10.97
C VAL A 366 -38.32 39.39 -10.21
N ASP A 367 -39.60 39.67 -10.41
CA ASP A 367 -40.33 40.67 -9.63
C ASP A 367 -40.86 40.01 -8.36
N VAL A 368 -40.50 40.56 -7.19
CA VAL A 368 -40.86 40.00 -5.87
C VAL A 368 -41.99 40.85 -5.29
N SER A 369 -43.17 40.69 -5.84
CA SER A 369 -44.42 41.15 -5.26
C SER A 369 -45.43 40.02 -5.40
N ASP A 370 -45.62 39.27 -4.30
CA ASP A 370 -46.76 38.42 -3.97
C ASP A 370 -46.28 37.19 -3.18
N VAL A 371 -45.99 37.41 -1.89
CA VAL A 371 -46.04 36.34 -0.88
C VAL A 371 -47.02 36.81 0.17
N ASP A 372 -48.19 36.19 0.15
CA ASP A 372 -49.33 36.46 1.02
C ASP A 372 -48.99 36.05 2.46
N MET A 373 -49.18 36.98 3.40
CA MET A 373 -49.05 36.76 4.84
C MET A 373 -50.44 36.58 5.43
N ASP A 374 -50.75 35.41 6.00
CA ASP A 374 -51.64 35.34 7.16
C ASP A 374 -51.64 33.98 7.87
N THR A 375 -52.04 34.00 9.16
CA THR A 375 -52.24 32.91 10.15
C THR A 375 -50.98 32.47 10.94
N THR A 376 -50.87 32.52 12.29
CA THR A 376 -51.80 32.80 13.41
C THR A 376 -51.00 33.13 14.70
N LEU A 377 -51.51 34.05 15.53
CA LEU A 377 -51.10 34.36 16.91
C LEU A 377 -51.84 33.48 17.94
N LEU A 378 -51.17 33.04 19.04
CA LEU A 378 -51.74 32.91 20.40
C LEU A 378 -50.70 32.42 21.47
N SER A 379 -50.39 33.29 22.44
CA SER A 379 -50.18 33.16 23.92
C SER A 379 -49.41 31.95 24.53
N ILE A 380 -48.55 32.06 25.57
CA ILE A 380 -48.81 32.40 27.00
C ILE A 380 -47.48 32.67 27.78
N ASN A 381 -47.64 33.44 28.88
CA ASN A 381 -46.75 34.05 29.88
C ASN A 381 -45.93 33.17 30.90
N LEU A 382 -44.93 33.85 31.50
CA LEU A 382 -44.40 33.81 32.91
C LEU A 382 -43.47 32.65 33.38
N LEU A 383 -42.25 32.99 33.83
CA LEU A 383 -41.84 33.04 35.26
C LEU A 383 -40.37 33.49 35.47
N GLN A 384 -40.17 34.32 36.50
CA GLN A 384 -38.90 34.80 37.06
C GLN A 384 -38.34 33.83 38.12
N ALA A 385 -37.01 33.78 38.30
CA ALA A 385 -36.30 33.83 39.61
C ALA A 385 -34.80 33.45 39.48
N GLY A 386 -33.94 34.15 40.23
CA GLY A 386 -32.64 33.62 40.69
C GLY A 386 -31.38 34.39 40.26
N GLU A 387 -31.04 35.44 41.01
CA GLU A 387 -29.73 36.11 41.00
C GLU A 387 -28.65 35.26 41.67
N GLU A 388 -27.39 35.37 41.23
CA GLU A 388 -26.26 35.63 42.14
C GLU A 388 -25.05 36.19 41.37
N SER A 389 -24.52 37.30 41.90
CA SER A 389 -23.51 38.18 41.32
C SER A 389 -22.11 37.93 41.89
N VAL A 390 -21.06 38.07 41.08
CA VAL A 390 -19.70 38.34 41.57
C VAL A 390 -19.14 39.59 40.90
N SER A 391 -18.69 40.53 41.72
CA SER A 391 -18.20 41.87 41.39
C SER A 391 -16.69 41.89 41.11
N VAL A 392 -16.27 42.78 40.21
CA VAL A 392 -14.85 43.15 39.98
C VAL A 392 -14.73 44.69 40.09
N PRO A 393 -13.80 45.23 40.90
CA PRO A 393 -13.58 46.67 41.00
C PRO A 393 -12.59 47.20 39.95
N GLN A 394 -12.82 48.46 39.59
CA GLN A 394 -12.17 49.26 38.55
C GLN A 394 -10.81 49.86 38.94
N SER A 395 -9.91 50.01 37.97
CA SER A 395 -9.12 51.23 37.67
C SER A 395 -8.22 50.93 36.45
N SER A 396 -7.86 51.80 35.50
CA SER A 396 -7.84 53.26 35.39
C SER A 396 -7.90 53.66 33.90
N MET A 397 -8.54 54.80 33.60
CA MET A 397 -8.74 55.33 32.24
C MET A 397 -7.50 56.04 31.68
N GLY A 398 -7.19 55.82 30.39
CA GLY A 398 -6.13 56.59 29.71
C GLY A 398 -5.97 56.36 28.21
N LYS A 399 -7.07 56.28 27.44
CA LYS A 399 -7.23 56.55 25.98
C LYS A 399 -8.61 55.99 25.58
N LYS A 400 -9.53 56.81 25.06
CA LYS A 400 -10.90 56.38 24.67
C LYS A 400 -10.82 55.27 23.61
N ALA A 401 -10.90 54.01 24.04
CA ALA A 401 -11.06 52.86 23.16
C ALA A 401 -12.44 52.96 22.51
N LYS A 402 -12.50 52.88 21.16
CA LYS A 402 -13.80 52.68 20.49
C LYS A 402 -14.43 51.42 21.09
N PRO A 403 -15.68 51.48 21.58
CA PRO A 403 -16.33 50.31 22.16
C PRO A 403 -16.31 49.18 21.12
N LEU A 404 -16.06 47.96 21.57
CA LEU A 404 -16.03 46.78 20.71
C LEU A 404 -17.44 46.21 20.63
N ALA A 405 -17.93 45.93 19.42
CA ALA A 405 -19.15 45.16 19.27
C ALA A 405 -18.93 43.74 19.81
N CYS A 406 -19.94 43.17 20.46
CA CYS A 406 -19.89 41.78 20.93
C CYS A 406 -19.71 40.81 19.76
N ILE A 407 -19.17 39.62 20.03
CA ILE A 407 -18.86 38.59 19.01
C ILE A 407 -20.09 38.29 18.14
N SER A 408 -21.27 38.18 18.75
CA SER A 408 -22.52 37.90 18.04
C SER A 408 -22.92 39.05 17.09
N CYS A 409 -22.76 40.31 17.52
CA CYS A 409 -23.01 41.47 16.67
C CYS A 409 -21.92 41.69 15.60
N ARG A 410 -20.67 41.26 15.85
CA ARG A 410 -19.59 41.24 14.86
C ARG A 410 -19.85 40.23 13.74
N LYS A 411 -20.32 39.01 14.08
CA LYS A 411 -20.72 38.01 13.07
C LYS A 411 -21.81 38.55 12.15
N LYS A 412 -22.73 39.36 12.69
CA LYS A 412 -23.77 40.07 11.93
C LYS A 412 -23.28 41.37 11.24
N LYS A 413 -21.97 41.65 11.25
CA LYS A 413 -21.31 42.82 10.65
C LYS A 413 -21.89 44.19 11.07
N ILE A 414 -22.45 44.30 12.28
CA ILE A 414 -23.07 45.54 12.76
C ILE A 414 -21.98 46.55 13.15
N LYS A 415 -21.98 47.73 12.50
CA LYS A 415 -21.02 48.81 12.77
C LYS A 415 -21.46 49.65 13.96
N LEU A 416 -20.53 49.94 14.88
CA LEU A 416 -20.70 50.96 15.93
C LEU A 416 -20.37 52.32 15.32
N VAL A 417 -21.40 53.11 15.01
CA VAL A 417 -21.26 54.50 14.58
C VAL A 417 -21.78 55.40 15.70
N ALA A 418 -21.08 56.51 15.94
CA ALA A 418 -21.47 57.45 16.98
C ALA A 418 -22.79 58.11 16.59
N GLU A 419 -23.77 57.97 17.49
CA GLU A 419 -25.01 58.74 17.57
C GLU A 419 -26.19 58.28 16.67
N SER A 420 -27.22 57.79 17.38
CA SER A 420 -28.66 57.69 17.04
C SER A 420 -29.31 56.43 16.41
N LEU A 421 -28.61 55.40 15.93
CA LEU A 421 -29.27 54.14 15.45
C LEU A 421 -28.42 52.87 15.70
N VAL A 422 -28.05 52.59 16.95
CA VAL A 422 -27.06 51.54 17.28
C VAL A 422 -27.73 50.28 17.87
N LYS A 423 -27.48 49.11 17.27
CA LYS A 423 -28.03 47.81 17.72
C LYS A 423 -27.18 47.13 18.82
N CYS A 424 -25.86 47.33 18.86
CA CYS A 424 -24.96 46.72 19.86
C CYS A 424 -24.55 47.73 20.96
N GLN A 425 -25.52 48.31 21.66
CA GLN A 425 -25.28 49.10 22.88
C GLN A 425 -25.75 48.32 24.11
N PRO A 426 -25.18 48.58 25.31
CA PRO A 426 -25.63 47.95 26.55
C PRO A 426 -27.14 48.07 26.71
N SER A 427 -27.80 46.98 27.09
CA SER A 427 -29.22 47.02 27.42
C SER A 427 -29.39 47.77 28.75
N PRO A 428 -30.35 48.71 28.89
CA PRO A 428 -30.63 49.34 30.19
C PRO A 428 -31.14 48.31 31.21
N ASP A 429 -31.81 47.25 30.73
CA ASP A 429 -32.54 46.29 31.54
C ASP A 429 -31.75 44.97 31.80
N ASP A 430 -30.64 44.76 31.10
CA ASP A 430 -29.74 43.61 31.26
C ASP A 430 -28.29 44.07 31.06
N PRO A 431 -27.55 44.41 32.14
CA PRO A 431 -26.20 44.99 32.04
C PRO A 431 -25.16 44.02 31.48
N ILE A 432 -25.46 42.72 31.35
CA ILE A 432 -24.55 41.70 30.83
C ILE A 432 -24.67 41.59 29.30
N ARG A 433 -25.78 42.01 28.70
CA ARG A 433 -26.06 41.85 27.26
C ARG A 433 -26.32 43.19 26.55
N CYS A 434 -25.97 43.26 25.26
CA CYS A 434 -26.36 44.40 24.43
C CYS A 434 -27.83 44.30 24.00
N ARG A 435 -28.49 45.44 23.73
CA ARG A 435 -29.91 45.54 23.35
C ARG A 435 -30.33 44.54 22.26
N LEU A 436 -29.50 44.31 21.24
CA LEU A 436 -29.80 43.34 20.18
C LEU A 436 -29.72 41.90 20.66
N CYS A 437 -28.68 41.55 21.42
CA CYS A 437 -28.53 40.19 21.95
C CYS A 437 -29.56 39.88 23.03
N ALA A 438 -29.95 40.88 23.84
CA ALA A 438 -31.04 40.78 24.80
C ALA A 438 -32.39 40.51 24.08
N ARG A 439 -32.72 41.27 23.03
CA ARG A 439 -33.96 41.06 22.24
C ARG A 439 -34.00 39.74 21.49
N THR A 440 -32.85 39.21 21.07
CA THR A 440 -32.77 37.98 20.26
C THR A 440 -32.41 36.75 21.09
N ALA A 441 -32.39 36.87 22.43
CA ALA A 441 -31.98 35.82 23.37
C ALA A 441 -30.63 35.14 23.04
N THR A 442 -29.74 35.81 22.29
CA THR A 442 -28.45 35.25 21.89
C THR A 442 -27.35 35.63 22.88
N GLN A 443 -26.38 34.73 23.08
CA GLN A 443 -25.27 34.96 24.00
C GLN A 443 -24.43 36.18 23.59
N CYS A 444 -24.25 37.12 24.51
CA CYS A 444 -23.58 38.39 24.24
C CYS A 444 -22.19 38.40 24.88
N ILE A 445 -21.17 38.05 24.11
CA ILE A 445 -19.77 38.01 24.59
C ILE A 445 -19.03 39.22 24.02
N ILE A 446 -18.60 40.15 24.88
CA ILE A 446 -17.72 41.25 24.48
C ILE A 446 -16.28 40.76 24.64
N PRO A 447 -15.52 40.60 23.55
CA PRO A 447 -14.17 40.09 23.64
C PRO A 447 -13.27 41.11 24.35
N ALA A 448 -12.46 40.63 25.30
CA ALA A 448 -11.60 41.46 26.14
C ALA A 448 -10.45 42.13 25.36
N VAL A 449 -10.11 41.61 24.18
CA VAL A 449 -8.96 42.05 23.36
C VAL A 449 -9.44 42.42 21.96
N ASP A 450 -8.99 43.57 21.45
CA ASP A 450 -9.18 43.95 20.04
C ASP A 450 -8.13 43.25 19.19
N GLU A 451 -8.48 42.12 18.58
CA GLU A 451 -7.59 41.33 17.70
C GLU A 451 -6.99 42.14 16.54
N ARG A 452 -7.61 43.27 16.16
CA ARG A 452 -7.07 44.21 15.16
C ARG A 452 -5.84 44.98 15.65
N LYS A 453 -5.51 44.90 16.95
CA LYS A 453 -4.36 45.58 17.57
C LYS A 453 -3.22 44.64 17.95
N ILE A 454 -3.26 43.35 17.59
CA ILE A 454 -2.09 42.49 17.71
C ILE A 454 -1.02 43.04 16.77
N SER A 455 -0.01 43.70 17.34
CA SER A 455 0.99 44.44 16.58
C SER A 455 1.96 43.47 15.89
N SER A 456 1.71 43.27 14.61
CA SER A 456 2.67 42.91 13.55
C SER A 456 3.63 41.75 13.83
N SER A 457 3.29 40.62 13.22
CA SER A 457 4.14 39.47 12.89
C SER A 457 5.53 39.85 12.33
N LYS A 458 5.72 41.07 11.81
CA LYS A 458 6.99 41.54 11.23
C LYS A 458 8.16 41.65 12.21
N LYS A 459 7.94 41.97 13.49
CA LYS A 459 9.04 42.04 14.48
C LYS A 459 9.52 40.63 14.84
N LEU A 460 8.58 39.75 15.15
CA LEU A 460 8.86 38.33 15.43
C LEU A 460 9.47 37.64 14.22
N ILE A 461 8.98 37.91 13.00
CA ILE A 461 9.56 37.41 11.76
C ILE A 461 11.01 37.92 11.58
N ARG A 462 11.31 39.19 11.88
CA ARG A 462 12.70 39.69 11.83
C ARG A 462 13.61 39.09 12.90
N GLU A 463 13.11 38.87 14.12
CA GLU A 463 13.85 38.17 15.17
C GLU A 463 14.12 36.72 14.79
N LEU A 464 13.16 36.03 14.19
CA LEU A 464 13.31 34.66 13.69
C LEU A 464 14.29 34.58 12.52
N TYR A 465 14.21 35.49 11.53
CA TYR A 465 15.21 35.56 10.46
C TYR A 465 16.61 35.88 10.97
N GLY A 466 16.72 36.77 11.97
CA GLY A 466 17.99 37.05 12.64
C GLY A 466 18.54 35.83 13.38
N ARG A 467 17.66 35.05 14.02
CA ARG A 467 18.06 33.81 14.71
C ARG A 467 18.48 32.71 13.74
N ILE A 468 17.81 32.58 12.61
CA ILE A 468 18.17 31.65 11.53
C ILE A 468 19.56 32.01 10.98
N ALA A 469 19.80 33.27 10.63
CA ALA A 469 21.11 33.71 10.13
C ALA A 469 22.25 33.49 11.15
N SER A 470 21.98 33.67 12.44
CA SER A 470 22.94 33.38 13.51
C SER A 470 23.27 31.88 13.61
N LEU A 471 22.26 31.01 13.49
CA LEU A 471 22.44 29.56 13.54
C LEU A 471 23.14 29.03 12.29
N GLU A 472 22.87 29.61 11.12
CA GLU A 472 23.58 29.28 9.87
C GLU A 472 25.06 29.66 9.95
N ALA A 473 25.40 30.79 10.59
CA ALA A 473 26.79 31.18 10.83
C ALA A 473 27.50 30.24 11.81
N GLU A 474 26.84 29.86 12.92
CA GLU A 474 27.37 28.85 13.87
C GLU A 474 27.58 27.49 13.20
N LEU A 475 26.67 27.08 12.30
CA LEU A 475 26.78 25.82 11.55
C LEU A 475 27.96 25.85 10.57
N GLU A 476 28.22 26.98 9.91
CA GLU A 476 29.33 27.13 8.98
C GLU A 476 30.68 27.23 9.70
N GLU A 477 30.72 27.85 10.89
CA GLU A 477 31.88 27.84 11.76
C GLU A 477 32.19 26.42 12.26
N HIS A 478 31.16 25.65 12.63
CA HIS A 478 31.32 24.25 13.03
C HIS A 478 31.75 23.35 11.87
N ARG A 479 31.26 23.58 10.64
CA ARG A 479 31.76 22.90 9.43
C ARG A 479 33.22 23.23 9.16
N SER A 480 33.60 24.50 9.30
CA SER A 480 34.97 24.96 9.14
C SER A 480 35.91 24.40 10.21
N PHE A 481 35.41 24.18 11.42
CA PHE A 481 36.12 23.51 12.52
C PHE A 481 36.31 22.01 12.23
N CYS A 482 35.27 21.30 11.78
CA CYS A 482 35.36 19.89 11.39
C CYS A 482 36.31 19.68 10.19
N LEU A 483 36.33 20.59 9.21
CA LEU A 483 37.24 20.54 8.06
C LEU A 483 38.70 20.84 8.44
N ARG A 484 38.95 21.63 9.49
CA ARG A 484 40.30 21.85 10.05
C ARG A 484 40.76 20.66 10.89
N ALA A 485 39.86 20.06 11.67
CA ALA A 485 40.16 18.86 12.46
C ALA A 485 40.47 17.62 11.58
N ALA A 486 39.89 17.54 10.37
CA ALA A 486 40.18 16.49 9.40
C ALA A 486 41.53 16.67 8.66
N ASN A 487 42.14 17.86 8.73
CA ASN A 487 43.42 18.17 8.08
C ASN A 487 44.61 18.22 9.06
N THR A 488 44.39 17.88 10.33
CA THR A 488 45.43 17.77 11.35
C THR A 488 45.37 16.41 12.03
N SER A 489 45.78 15.37 11.32
CA SER A 489 46.27 14.14 11.94
C SER A 489 47.60 13.82 11.26
N ASP A 490 48.67 14.25 11.92
CA ASP A 490 50.05 13.97 11.59
C ASP A 490 50.28 12.46 11.52
N GLU A 491 50.55 11.95 10.31
CA GLU A 491 51.32 10.71 10.11
C GLU A 491 52.70 11.09 9.56
N GLN A 492 53.56 11.55 10.47
CA GLN A 492 55.02 11.48 10.33
C GLN A 492 55.58 11.00 11.67
N ASP A 493 55.62 9.68 11.85
CA ASP A 493 56.75 8.95 12.42
C ASP A 493 56.34 7.48 12.64
N LEU A 494 57.30 6.57 12.47
CA LEU A 494 57.24 5.10 12.61
C LEU A 494 57.05 4.30 11.31
N LEU A 495 57.95 4.56 10.35
CA LEU A 495 58.50 3.51 9.49
C LEU A 495 59.90 3.12 10.01
N GLU A 496 60.04 1.98 10.68
CA GLU A 496 61.28 1.19 10.69
C GLU A 496 60.99 -0.22 11.21
N GLY A 497 61.09 -1.24 10.33
CA GLY A 497 60.89 -2.64 10.71
C GLY A 497 60.56 -3.60 9.58
N THR A 498 61.49 -3.76 8.63
CA THR A 498 61.85 -5.02 7.93
C THR A 498 60.78 -6.13 7.80
N SER A 499 60.25 -6.31 6.59
CA SER A 499 60.67 -7.33 5.59
C SER A 499 59.88 -8.65 5.65
N MET A 500 59.17 -8.98 4.57
CA MET A 500 59.34 -10.21 3.75
C MET A 500 58.11 -10.47 2.85
N LEU A 501 58.41 -10.66 1.55
CA LEU A 501 57.67 -11.42 0.51
C LEU A 501 56.67 -10.69 -0.43
N PRO A 502 56.55 -11.14 -1.70
CA PRO A 502 56.84 -10.28 -2.84
C PRO A 502 55.62 -9.86 -3.69
N SER A 503 55.87 -8.79 -4.45
CA SER A 503 55.02 -8.22 -5.50
C SER A 503 54.68 -9.21 -6.62
N ARG A 504 53.39 -9.29 -6.96
CA ARG A 504 52.94 -9.57 -8.33
C ARG A 504 51.98 -8.45 -8.76
N GLY A 505 52.44 -7.67 -9.74
CA GLY A 505 51.58 -6.73 -10.47
C GLY A 505 50.53 -7.46 -11.31
N PRO A 506 49.51 -6.74 -11.80
CA PRO A 506 48.43 -7.33 -12.60
C PRO A 506 48.96 -7.69 -14.00
N PRO A 507 48.69 -8.88 -14.54
CA PRO A 507 49.04 -9.17 -15.91
C PRO A 507 48.02 -8.59 -16.88
N SER A 508 48.57 -8.11 -17.99
CA SER A 508 47.96 -7.44 -19.14
C SER A 508 46.99 -8.29 -19.94
N VAL A 509 45.98 -7.61 -20.48
CA VAL A 509 45.01 -8.07 -21.49
C VAL A 509 45.73 -8.35 -22.82
N ALA A 510 45.49 -9.53 -23.40
CA ALA A 510 45.85 -9.88 -24.77
C ALA A 510 44.58 -10.24 -25.56
N SER A 511 44.49 -9.70 -26.77
CA SER A 511 43.41 -9.79 -27.75
C SER A 511 43.69 -10.83 -28.83
N SER A 512 42.67 -11.60 -29.26
CA SER A 512 42.43 -11.93 -30.68
C SER A 512 41.11 -12.71 -30.90
N ASP A 513 40.15 -12.03 -31.53
CA ASP A 513 39.26 -12.41 -32.64
C ASP A 513 38.60 -13.79 -32.76
N GLY A 514 37.25 -13.78 -32.68
CA GLY A 514 36.45 -13.95 -33.89
C GLY A 514 35.62 -15.24 -34.08
N SER A 515 34.56 -15.46 -33.30
CA SER A 515 33.29 -16.09 -33.79
C SER A 515 32.16 -15.99 -32.74
N ASN A 516 30.97 -15.58 -33.17
CA ASN A 516 29.68 -15.50 -32.43
C ASN A 516 29.55 -16.30 -31.11
N SER A 517 29.52 -15.62 -29.97
CA SER A 517 28.38 -15.58 -29.03
C SER A 517 28.64 -14.60 -27.88
N SER A 518 27.60 -13.85 -27.52
CA SER A 518 27.33 -13.20 -26.23
C SER A 518 28.50 -12.94 -25.26
N ASP A 519 28.77 -11.65 -25.08
CA ASP A 519 29.12 -11.04 -23.79
C ASP A 519 28.21 -11.64 -22.70
N ASN A 520 28.74 -12.58 -21.90
CA ASN A 520 27.90 -13.43 -21.05
C ASN A 520 27.95 -12.98 -19.58
N MET A 521 26.76 -12.68 -19.09
CA MET A 521 26.31 -12.46 -17.71
C MET A 521 26.93 -13.41 -16.66
N ILE A 522 27.50 -14.54 -17.09
CA ILE A 522 28.15 -15.57 -16.25
C ILE A 522 29.41 -15.07 -15.51
N VAL A 523 30.24 -14.17 -16.06
CA VAL A 523 31.44 -13.67 -15.33
C VAL A 523 31.07 -12.73 -14.17
N ARG A 524 29.91 -12.05 -14.24
CA ARG A 524 29.37 -11.22 -13.15
C ARG A 524 28.62 -12.03 -12.09
N LEU A 525 28.12 -13.22 -12.44
CA LEU A 525 27.43 -14.14 -11.54
C LEU A 525 28.37 -14.91 -10.58
N CYS A 526 29.69 -14.94 -10.80
CA CYS A 526 30.61 -15.84 -10.08
C CYS A 526 31.74 -15.18 -9.23
N GLY A 527 31.68 -13.89 -8.91
CA GLY A 527 32.69 -13.21 -8.07
C GLY A 527 32.33 -13.11 -6.58
N GLY A 528 32.72 -14.09 -5.75
CA GLY A 528 32.42 -14.14 -4.31
C GLY A 528 33.17 -13.13 -3.41
N GLN A 529 32.79 -11.85 -3.42
CA GLN A 529 33.22 -10.87 -2.40
C GLN A 529 32.04 -10.14 -1.75
N ARG A 530 32.21 -9.76 -0.47
CA ARG A 530 31.26 -8.96 0.34
C ARG A 530 30.84 -7.70 -0.43
N GLN A 531 29.54 -7.47 -0.61
CA GLN A 531 29.04 -6.26 -1.28
C GLN A 531 28.06 -5.47 -0.40
N LEU A 532 28.31 -4.16 -0.33
CA LEU A 532 27.40 -3.14 0.20
C LEU A 532 26.57 -2.63 -0.97
N ASN A 533 25.25 -2.67 -0.85
CA ASN A 533 24.35 -2.14 -1.86
C ASN A 533 23.54 -0.98 -1.33
N SER A 534 23.15 -0.10 -2.25
CA SER A 534 22.25 1.01 -1.98
C SER A 534 20.92 0.82 -2.69
N ASP A 535 19.83 0.97 -1.96
CA ASP A 535 18.51 1.07 -2.58
C ASP A 535 18.40 2.37 -3.41
N ARG A 536 17.37 2.48 -4.26
CA ARG A 536 17.18 3.66 -5.13
C ARG A 536 16.89 4.97 -4.35
N ALA A 537 16.85 4.94 -3.02
CA ALA A 537 16.79 6.10 -2.12
C ALA A 537 18.13 6.41 -1.42
N GLY A 538 19.21 5.72 -1.76
CA GLY A 538 20.57 6.01 -1.29
C GLY A 538 20.92 5.47 0.09
N ARG A 539 20.15 4.54 0.66
CA ARG A 539 20.48 3.91 1.95
C ARG A 539 21.43 2.74 1.75
N LEU A 540 22.56 2.73 2.46
CA LEU A 540 23.55 1.64 2.41
C LEU A 540 23.13 0.47 3.31
N ARG A 541 23.15 -0.75 2.76
CA ARG A 541 22.92 -2.00 3.50
C ARG A 541 24.00 -3.05 3.22
N PHE A 542 24.36 -3.77 4.27
CA PHE A 542 25.38 -4.81 4.27
C PHE A 542 24.78 -6.14 3.81
N PHE A 543 25.37 -6.72 2.77
CA PHE A 543 25.06 -8.07 2.32
C PHE A 543 26.32 -8.94 2.45
N GLY A 544 26.21 -10.01 3.23
CA GLY A 544 27.29 -10.98 3.40
C GLY A 544 27.68 -11.62 2.05
N PRO A 545 28.79 -12.38 1.97
CA PRO A 545 29.31 -12.98 0.72
C PRO A 545 28.38 -14.04 0.06
N THR A 546 27.15 -14.09 0.56
CA THR A 546 26.20 -15.19 0.76
C THR A 546 24.78 -14.63 0.77
N SER A 547 24.67 -13.35 0.41
CA SER A 547 23.45 -12.60 0.34
C SER A 547 23.41 -11.96 -1.03
N SER A 548 22.68 -12.54 -1.98
CA SER A 548 22.40 -11.98 -3.31
C SER A 548 21.41 -10.81 -3.28
N LEU A 549 21.09 -10.27 -2.09
CA LEU A 549 20.30 -9.04 -1.94
C LEU A 549 20.99 -7.83 -2.61
N HIS A 550 22.26 -7.95 -3.00
CA HIS A 550 22.95 -7.00 -3.88
C HIS A 550 22.45 -7.01 -5.35
N LEU A 551 21.51 -7.88 -5.74
CA LEU A 551 20.89 -7.88 -7.06
C LEU A 551 19.35 -7.66 -7.02
N SER A 552 18.69 -7.88 -5.88
CA SER A 552 17.22 -7.85 -5.74
C SER A 552 16.62 -6.72 -4.89
N GLU A 553 17.42 -5.81 -4.31
CA GLU A 553 16.89 -4.48 -3.93
C GLU A 553 16.36 -3.68 -5.15
N SER A 554 16.57 -4.23 -6.35
CA SER A 554 15.98 -3.80 -7.62
C SER A 554 14.45 -3.92 -7.70
N ILE A 555 13.75 -4.80 -6.96
CA ILE A 555 12.30 -5.04 -7.23
C ILE A 555 11.34 -5.14 -6.02
N VAL A 556 11.75 -5.47 -4.79
CA VAL A 556 10.75 -5.83 -3.73
C VAL A 556 10.68 -4.92 -2.51
N SER A 557 11.55 -3.91 -2.35
CA SER A 557 11.52 -3.06 -1.12
C SER A 557 10.61 -1.82 -1.17
N SER A 558 9.80 -1.61 -2.21
CA SER A 558 8.93 -0.42 -2.31
C SER A 558 7.42 -0.69 -2.26
N VAL A 559 6.99 -1.91 -1.88
CA VAL A 559 5.56 -2.28 -1.83
C VAL A 559 4.99 -2.41 -0.41
N LEU A 560 5.78 -2.36 0.68
CA LEU A 560 5.24 -2.52 2.04
C LEU A 560 5.83 -1.56 3.09
N ILE A 561 6.02 -0.29 2.75
CA ILE A 561 6.07 0.77 3.77
C ILE A 561 5.06 1.84 3.37
N ASN A 562 3.79 1.50 3.60
CA ASN A 562 2.84 2.48 4.04
C ASN A 562 3.12 2.65 5.54
N GLU A 563 4.05 3.54 5.89
CA GLU A 563 3.93 4.21 7.18
C GLU A 563 2.63 5.00 7.10
N GLY A 564 1.56 4.36 7.55
CA GLY A 564 0.56 5.10 8.28
C GLY A 564 1.32 5.87 9.35
N SER A 565 1.48 7.17 9.15
CA SER A 565 1.43 8.09 10.25
C SER A 565 0.08 7.85 10.91
N SER A 566 0.05 6.90 11.84
CA SER A 566 -0.84 7.00 12.97
C SER A 566 -0.63 8.41 13.50
N ASN A 567 -1.63 9.26 13.26
CA ASN A 567 -1.83 10.44 14.06
C ASN A 567 -1.77 9.90 15.50
N ARG A 568 -0.65 10.13 16.18
CA ARG A 568 -0.52 9.99 17.63
C ARG A 568 -1.35 11.11 18.27
N GLY A 569 -2.65 11.06 18.03
CA GLY A 569 -3.64 11.75 18.84
C GLY A 569 -3.69 11.01 20.17
N HIS A 570 -3.70 11.75 21.27
CA HIS A 570 -4.10 11.22 22.56
C HIS A 570 -5.51 10.63 22.43
N PHE A 571 -5.62 9.33 22.18
CA PHE A 571 -6.88 8.61 22.21
C PHE A 571 -7.18 8.18 23.66
N THR A 572 -8.25 8.72 24.23
CA THR A 572 -8.82 8.23 25.49
C THR A 572 -9.73 7.04 25.18
N TRP A 573 -9.21 5.81 25.33
CA TRP A 573 -9.97 4.57 25.14
C TRP A 573 -10.66 4.17 26.45
N GLN A 574 -11.99 4.12 26.50
CA GLN A 574 -12.77 3.81 27.71
C GLN A 574 -13.52 2.45 27.67
N GLU A 575 -13.44 1.66 26.60
CA GLU A 575 -14.19 0.38 26.52
C GLU A 575 -13.29 -0.86 26.69
N VAL A 576 -13.40 -1.51 27.85
CA VAL A 576 -12.74 -2.76 28.22
C VAL A 576 -13.51 -3.95 27.62
N LEU A 577 -12.81 -4.93 27.02
CA LEU A 577 -13.45 -6.17 26.52
C LEU A 577 -14.10 -6.93 27.70
N PRO A 578 -15.34 -7.44 27.57
CA PRO A 578 -15.96 -8.27 28.61
C PRO A 578 -15.10 -9.49 28.95
N GLN A 579 -15.00 -9.85 30.24
CA GLN A 579 -14.13 -10.95 30.71
C GLN A 579 -14.47 -12.28 30.03
N ASP A 580 -15.76 -12.59 29.86
CA ASP A 580 -16.21 -13.83 29.21
C ASP A 580 -15.72 -13.95 27.76
N LEU A 581 -15.62 -12.82 27.04
CA LEU A 581 -15.09 -12.78 25.67
C LEU A 581 -13.57 -12.98 25.66
N GLN A 582 -12.85 -12.42 26.64
CA GLN A 582 -11.41 -12.65 26.77
C GLN A 582 -11.11 -14.13 27.02
N ASP A 583 -11.86 -14.76 27.94
CA ASP A 583 -11.69 -16.16 28.30
C ASP A 583 -12.01 -17.08 27.10
N TYR A 584 -13.02 -16.73 26.30
CA TYR A 584 -13.34 -17.42 25.05
C TYR A 584 -12.22 -17.31 24.01
N LEU A 585 -11.70 -16.10 23.75
CA LEU A 585 -10.61 -15.90 22.79
C LEU A 585 -9.34 -16.62 23.24
N LEU A 586 -8.99 -16.54 24.53
CA LEU A 586 -7.89 -17.32 25.12
C LEU A 586 -8.09 -18.82 24.91
N ALA A 587 -9.29 -19.35 25.14
CA ALA A 587 -9.58 -20.77 24.91
C ALA A 587 -9.30 -21.17 23.45
N LEU A 588 -9.65 -20.32 22.48
CA LEU A 588 -9.38 -20.55 21.06
C LEU A 588 -7.89 -20.51 20.73
N TYR A 589 -7.11 -19.62 21.35
CA TYR A 589 -5.64 -19.64 21.22
C TYR A 589 -5.05 -20.96 21.70
N TRP A 590 -5.47 -21.43 22.88
CA TRP A 590 -4.99 -22.69 23.47
C TRP A 590 -5.43 -23.93 22.66
N GLU A 591 -6.62 -23.85 22.05
CA GLU A 591 -7.17 -24.94 21.24
C GLU A 591 -6.48 -25.04 19.87
N TYR A 592 -6.21 -23.90 19.21
CA TYR A 592 -5.81 -23.87 17.80
C TYR A 592 -4.38 -23.41 17.54
N GLN A 593 -3.90 -22.32 18.15
CA GLN A 593 -2.60 -21.70 17.82
C GLN A 593 -1.46 -22.25 18.66
N HIS A 594 -1.68 -22.39 19.97
CA HIS A 594 -0.64 -22.78 20.94
C HIS A 594 -0.11 -24.20 20.70
N GLN A 595 -0.97 -25.09 20.21
CA GLN A 595 -0.62 -26.49 19.96
C GLN A 595 0.34 -26.69 18.79
N VAL A 596 0.91 -25.64 18.20
CA VAL A 596 1.78 -25.73 17.02
C VAL A 596 3.20 -25.28 17.35
N ILE A 597 3.36 -24.05 17.85
CA ILE A 597 4.62 -23.55 18.42
C ILE A 597 4.24 -22.85 19.73
N PRO A 598 4.73 -23.35 20.88
CA PRO A 598 4.42 -22.73 22.17
C PRO A 598 5.18 -21.39 22.28
N VAL A 599 4.53 -20.31 21.85
CA VAL A 599 5.03 -18.93 21.98
C VAL A 599 4.79 -18.40 23.41
N ILE A 600 3.70 -18.86 24.04
CA ILE A 600 3.26 -18.43 25.36
C ILE A 600 3.16 -19.65 26.29
N HIS A 601 3.76 -19.57 27.47
CA HIS A 601 3.53 -20.56 28.53
C HIS A 601 2.19 -20.29 29.22
N LYS A 602 1.41 -21.33 29.55
CA LYS A 602 0.04 -21.20 30.08
C LYS A 602 -0.07 -20.31 31.32
N GLU A 603 0.95 -20.32 32.17
CA GLU A 603 1.01 -19.49 33.38
C GLU A 603 1.58 -18.08 33.16
N ALA A 604 2.06 -17.75 31.95
CA ALA A 604 2.54 -16.40 31.60
C ALA A 604 1.41 -15.38 31.38
N ALA A 605 0.14 -15.81 31.39
CA ALA A 605 -1.05 -15.00 31.16
C ALA A 605 -1.38 -13.99 32.28
N ILE A 606 -0.41 -13.60 33.11
CA ILE A 606 -0.53 -12.66 34.23
C ILE A 606 -0.22 -11.21 33.76
N SER A 607 -0.52 -10.85 32.51
CA SER A 607 -0.63 -9.42 32.16
C SER A 607 -1.88 -8.89 32.87
N ASP A 608 -1.78 -7.72 33.49
CA ASP A 608 -2.91 -6.98 34.05
C ASP A 608 -3.87 -6.44 32.97
N ARG A 609 -3.45 -6.50 31.70
CA ARG A 609 -4.20 -6.01 30.53
C ARG A 609 -4.86 -7.14 29.76
N ALA A 610 -6.16 -7.25 29.97
CA ALA A 610 -7.13 -8.11 29.30
C ALA A 610 -6.91 -8.36 27.80
N GLU A 611 -6.59 -7.30 27.06
CA GLU A 611 -6.60 -7.29 25.60
C GLU A 611 -5.31 -7.83 24.99
N ILE A 612 -4.23 -7.86 25.78
CA ILE A 612 -2.95 -8.48 25.40
C ILE A 612 -3.02 -10.00 25.62
N ARG A 613 -3.84 -10.43 26.58
CA ARG A 613 -4.13 -11.85 26.78
C ARG A 613 -5.02 -12.42 25.67
N ALA A 614 -5.84 -11.61 24.99
CA ALA A 614 -6.89 -12.07 24.07
C ALA A 614 -6.49 -12.10 22.57
N LEU A 615 -5.22 -12.30 22.24
CA LEU A 615 -4.76 -12.46 20.85
C LEU A 615 -5.13 -13.85 20.32
N ALA A 616 -6.39 -14.03 19.93
CA ALA A 616 -6.84 -15.18 19.17
C ALA A 616 -7.90 -14.80 18.14
N LEU A 617 -7.72 -15.36 16.94
CA LEU A 617 -8.62 -15.39 15.78
C LEU A 617 -8.77 -14.12 14.94
N ALA A 618 -8.57 -14.32 13.64
CA ALA A 618 -9.24 -13.57 12.59
C ALA A 618 -10.04 -14.57 11.75
N ASP A 619 -11.36 -14.46 11.82
CA ASP A 619 -12.24 -14.79 10.70
C ASP A 619 -13.20 -13.62 10.58
N ASP A 620 -13.02 -12.79 9.56
CA ASP A 620 -14.17 -12.19 8.89
C ASP A 620 -13.76 -11.62 7.52
N GLU A 621 -14.66 -11.83 6.58
CA GLU A 621 -14.53 -11.45 5.18
C GLU A 621 -14.65 -9.90 5.03
N THR A 622 -13.92 -9.32 4.06
CA THR A 622 -14.28 -8.08 3.31
C THR A 622 -13.88 -6.64 3.75
N ASN A 623 -12.81 -6.36 4.51
CA ASN A 623 -12.34 -4.94 4.65
C ASN A 623 -10.82 -4.71 4.56
N GLU A 624 -10.43 -3.56 3.97
CA GLU A 624 -9.04 -3.10 3.75
C GLU A 624 -8.28 -2.68 5.04
N ASP A 625 -8.95 -2.64 6.20
CA ASP A 625 -8.30 -2.36 7.48
C ASP A 625 -8.07 -3.66 8.29
N PRO A 626 -6.92 -3.84 8.99
CA PRO A 626 -6.67 -5.02 9.82
C PRO A 626 -7.79 -5.23 10.83
N PRO A 627 -8.17 -6.47 11.21
CA PRO A 627 -9.28 -6.70 12.14
C PRO A 627 -9.18 -5.84 13.40
N TYR A 628 -10.31 -5.44 13.98
CA TYR A 628 -10.37 -4.54 15.13
C TYR A 628 -9.39 -4.94 16.25
N LEU A 629 -9.33 -6.23 16.58
CA LEU A 629 -8.43 -6.77 17.59
C LEU A 629 -6.95 -6.62 17.21
N VAL A 630 -6.59 -6.78 15.94
CA VAL A 630 -5.22 -6.59 15.42
C VAL A 630 -4.80 -5.12 15.54
N ARG A 631 -5.68 -4.18 15.15
CA ARG A 631 -5.40 -2.72 15.31
C ARG A 631 -5.28 -2.32 16.78
N ARG A 632 -6.15 -2.85 17.63
CA ARG A 632 -6.12 -2.60 19.07
C ARG A 632 -4.83 -3.15 19.69
N CYS A 633 -4.42 -4.37 19.34
CA CYS A 633 -3.16 -4.95 19.84
C CYS A 633 -1.94 -4.16 19.37
N ALA A 634 -1.87 -3.75 18.10
CA ALA A 634 -0.78 -2.91 17.60
C ALA A 634 -0.68 -1.57 18.36
N ALA A 635 -1.81 -0.94 18.67
CA ALA A 635 -1.82 0.31 19.45
C ALA A 635 -1.45 0.12 20.94
N LEU A 636 -1.85 -0.99 21.55
CA LEU A 636 -1.49 -1.30 22.94
C LEU A 636 -0.01 -1.68 23.07
N LEU A 637 0.55 -2.34 22.05
CA LEU A 637 1.97 -2.65 21.97
C LEU A 637 2.83 -1.38 21.98
N ASP A 638 2.46 -0.35 21.24
CA ASP A 638 3.14 0.97 21.27
C ASP A 638 3.18 1.58 22.69
N SER A 639 2.14 1.32 23.50
CA SER A 639 2.12 1.73 24.91
C SER A 639 3.02 0.85 25.77
N GLU A 640 3.04 -0.47 25.57
CA GLU A 640 3.89 -1.40 26.32
C GLU A 640 5.38 -1.23 26.01
N LEU A 641 5.74 -0.79 24.80
CA LEU A 641 7.14 -0.52 24.43
C LEU A 641 7.81 0.55 25.31
N ASN A 642 7.05 1.36 26.05
CA ASN A 642 7.61 2.31 27.03
C ASN A 642 8.13 1.61 28.30
N ASN A 643 7.65 0.39 28.60
CA ASN A 643 8.10 -0.45 29.70
C ASN A 643 7.96 -1.93 29.30
N PRO A 644 8.86 -2.42 28.42
CA PRO A 644 8.65 -3.69 27.75
C PRO A 644 8.91 -4.88 28.69
N GLY A 645 8.14 -5.95 28.52
CA GLY A 645 8.26 -7.19 29.27
C GLY A 645 8.12 -8.44 28.39
N ILE A 646 8.03 -9.62 29.03
CA ILE A 646 7.86 -10.90 28.32
C ILE A 646 6.55 -10.91 27.50
N THR A 647 5.50 -10.26 28.00
CA THR A 647 4.20 -10.13 27.30
C THR A 647 4.31 -9.27 26.05
N THR A 648 5.14 -8.23 26.08
CA THR A 648 5.45 -7.36 24.93
C THR A 648 6.18 -8.17 23.85
N LEU A 649 7.15 -9.00 24.26
CA LEU A 649 7.86 -9.92 23.39
C LEU A 649 6.91 -10.93 22.74
N GLN A 650 6.04 -11.57 23.51
CA GLN A 650 5.06 -12.54 23.00
C GLN A 650 4.05 -11.89 22.05
N SER A 651 3.64 -10.65 22.32
CA SER A 651 2.75 -9.88 21.46
C SER A 651 3.39 -9.58 20.10
N LEU A 652 4.67 -9.21 20.09
CA LEU A 652 5.45 -9.02 18.86
C LEU A 652 5.53 -10.32 18.04
N GLN A 653 5.73 -11.46 18.70
CA GLN A 653 5.74 -12.77 18.04
C GLN A 653 4.39 -13.09 17.41
N LEU A 654 3.28 -12.98 18.14
CA LEU A 654 1.95 -13.27 17.60
C LEU A 654 1.53 -12.30 16.48
N LEU A 655 1.84 -11.01 16.63
CA LEU A 655 1.60 -10.03 15.56
C LEU A 655 2.42 -10.34 14.32
N SER A 656 3.65 -10.84 14.46
CA SER A 656 4.46 -11.24 13.31
C SER A 656 3.77 -12.32 12.48
N GLU A 657 3.15 -13.31 13.13
CA GLU A 657 2.42 -14.38 12.45
C GLU A 657 1.18 -13.85 11.72
N ILE A 658 0.43 -12.94 12.36
CA ILE A 658 -0.76 -12.32 11.77
C ILE A 658 -0.37 -11.47 10.55
N ASP A 659 0.69 -10.67 10.65
CA ASP A 659 1.19 -9.85 9.55
C ASP A 659 1.62 -10.72 8.35
N CYS A 660 2.21 -11.90 8.60
CA CYS A 660 2.46 -12.88 7.53
C CYS A 660 1.15 -13.30 6.84
N VAL A 661 0.13 -13.63 7.62
CA VAL A 661 -1.16 -14.13 7.10
C VAL A 661 -1.85 -13.10 6.19
N ILE A 662 -1.71 -11.81 6.48
CA ILE A 662 -2.30 -10.71 5.70
C ILE A 662 -1.38 -10.11 4.63
N SER A 663 -0.28 -10.79 4.27
CA SER A 663 0.70 -10.35 3.25
C SER A 663 1.56 -9.12 3.63
N ASN A 664 1.78 -8.86 4.91
CA ASN A 664 2.62 -7.78 5.43
C ASN A 664 3.98 -8.29 5.93
N ASP A 665 4.63 -9.14 5.13
CA ASP A 665 5.83 -9.91 5.49
C ASP A 665 6.99 -9.06 6.03
N THR A 666 7.12 -7.82 5.55
CA THR A 666 8.17 -6.91 6.01
C THR A 666 7.92 -6.46 7.43
N LYS A 667 6.68 -6.08 7.77
CA LYS A 667 6.31 -5.73 9.13
C LYS A 667 6.41 -6.95 10.04
N GLY A 668 5.88 -8.10 9.63
CA GLY A 668 5.98 -9.33 10.40
C GLY A 668 7.43 -9.72 10.72
N TRP A 669 8.32 -9.66 9.74
CA TRP A 669 9.74 -9.90 9.95
C TRP A 669 10.41 -8.88 10.88
N LEU A 670 10.03 -7.59 10.79
CA LEU A 670 10.54 -6.56 11.70
C LEU A 670 10.05 -6.75 13.13
N ASP A 671 8.79 -7.17 13.32
CA ASP A 671 8.21 -7.47 14.63
C ASP A 671 8.87 -8.71 15.26
N ALA A 672 9.09 -9.78 14.48
CA ALA A 672 9.85 -10.94 14.92
C ALA A 672 11.30 -10.59 15.30
N GLY A 673 11.96 -9.73 14.50
CA GLY A 673 13.28 -9.20 14.83
C GLY A 673 13.27 -8.28 16.06
N GLY A 674 12.18 -7.53 16.26
CA GLY A 674 11.92 -6.73 17.46
C GLY A 674 11.82 -7.62 18.70
N ALA A 675 11.06 -8.73 18.62
CA ALA A 675 10.96 -9.73 19.67
C ALA A 675 12.33 -10.34 20.00
N CYS A 676 13.13 -10.69 18.99
CA CYS A 676 14.49 -11.19 19.19
C CYS A 676 15.36 -10.18 19.94
N ARG A 677 15.40 -8.90 19.51
CA ARG A 677 16.17 -7.85 20.22
C ARG A 677 15.69 -7.66 21.65
N LEU A 678 14.38 -7.66 21.87
CA LEU A 678 13.80 -7.52 23.19
C LEU A 678 14.13 -8.72 24.08
N ALA A 679 14.22 -9.94 23.54
CA ALA A 679 14.67 -11.11 24.29
C ALA A 679 16.11 -10.94 24.82
N PHE A 680 16.98 -10.29 24.04
CA PHE A 680 18.33 -9.94 24.47
C PHE A 680 18.33 -8.84 25.54
N GLU A 681 17.56 -7.77 25.33
CA GLU A 681 17.40 -6.67 26.29
C GLU A 681 16.87 -7.16 27.65
N LEU A 682 15.90 -8.09 27.64
CA LEU A 682 15.34 -8.71 28.85
C LEU A 682 16.27 -9.76 29.49
N GLY A 683 17.45 -10.00 28.92
CA GLY A 683 18.44 -10.96 29.41
C GLY A 683 18.02 -12.42 29.28
N LEU A 684 17.02 -12.75 28.45
CA LEU A 684 16.49 -14.12 28.35
C LEU A 684 17.46 -15.11 27.67
N HIS A 685 18.44 -14.59 26.94
CA HIS A 685 19.51 -15.33 26.28
C HIS A 685 20.64 -15.75 27.23
N SER A 686 20.65 -15.26 28.47
CA SER A 686 21.74 -15.46 29.43
C SER A 686 21.45 -16.60 30.41
N ASP A 687 22.49 -17.31 30.85
CA ASP A 687 22.40 -18.21 32.00
C ASP A 687 22.17 -17.39 33.29
N ILE A 688 21.14 -17.76 34.04
CA ILE A 688 20.73 -17.11 35.28
C ILE A 688 20.95 -17.98 36.53
N SER A 689 21.59 -19.14 36.37
CA SER A 689 21.94 -20.06 37.47
C SER A 689 22.79 -19.42 38.58
N GLY A 690 23.55 -18.36 38.26
CA GLY A 690 24.40 -17.61 39.19
C GLY A 690 23.72 -16.44 39.92
N LEU A 691 22.45 -16.11 39.63
CA LEU A 691 21.71 -15.07 40.33
C LEU A 691 21.08 -15.63 41.62
N ASN A 692 21.17 -14.89 42.73
CA ASN A 692 20.53 -15.27 44.00
C ASN A 692 19.03 -15.51 43.79
N SER A 693 18.62 -16.78 43.80
CA SER A 693 17.32 -17.30 43.34
C SER A 693 16.13 -17.02 44.27
N ALA A 694 16.26 -16.13 45.25
CA ALA A 694 15.20 -15.87 46.24
C ALA A 694 13.94 -15.21 45.63
N THR A 695 13.99 -14.74 44.38
CA THR A 695 12.94 -13.95 43.72
C THR A 695 12.33 -14.55 42.45
N LEU A 696 12.85 -15.66 41.90
CA LEU A 696 12.31 -16.28 40.68
C LEU A 696 11.94 -17.75 40.95
N GLY A 697 10.67 -18.09 40.77
CA GLY A 697 10.18 -19.47 40.92
C GLY A 697 10.49 -20.34 39.70
N GLN A 698 10.31 -21.67 39.83
CA GLN A 698 10.53 -22.62 38.73
C GLN A 698 9.69 -22.30 37.49
N VAL A 699 8.44 -21.88 37.69
CA VAL A 699 7.52 -21.45 36.61
C VAL A 699 8.08 -20.23 35.86
N ASP A 700 8.65 -19.25 36.57
CA ASP A 700 9.20 -18.05 35.93
C ASP A 700 10.41 -18.39 35.04
N LEU A 701 11.21 -19.39 35.45
CA LEU A 701 12.33 -19.90 34.67
C LEU A 701 11.83 -20.58 33.38
N GLU A 702 10.78 -21.40 33.48
CA GLU A 702 10.17 -22.05 32.31
C GLU A 702 9.55 -21.04 31.34
N ILE A 703 8.83 -20.02 31.84
CA ILE A 703 8.26 -18.95 31.02
C ILE A 703 9.37 -18.23 30.23
N ARG A 704 10.48 -17.89 30.90
CA ARG A 704 11.64 -17.22 30.28
C ARG A 704 12.30 -18.08 29.20
N GLN A 705 12.48 -19.37 29.48
CA GLN A 705 13.04 -20.31 28.51
C GLN A 705 12.13 -20.48 27.29
N ILE A 706 10.82 -20.67 27.48
CA ILE A 706 9.87 -20.79 26.37
C ILE A 706 9.84 -19.51 25.52
N ALA A 707 9.81 -18.33 26.14
CA ALA A 707 9.82 -17.05 25.43
C ALA A 707 11.09 -16.83 24.58
N PHE A 708 12.25 -17.23 25.10
CA PHE A 708 13.51 -17.13 24.36
C PHE A 708 13.58 -18.14 23.20
N TRP A 709 13.29 -19.42 23.48
CA TRP A 709 13.41 -20.49 22.49
C TRP A 709 12.31 -20.43 21.42
N SER A 710 11.17 -19.80 21.70
CA SER A 710 10.19 -19.43 20.68
C SER A 710 10.70 -18.29 19.78
N CYS A 711 11.43 -17.29 20.33
CA CYS A 711 12.09 -16.26 19.52
C CYS A 711 13.12 -16.88 18.59
N PHE A 712 13.94 -17.80 19.10
CA PHE A 712 14.88 -18.58 18.29
C PHE A 712 14.16 -19.35 17.18
N SER A 713 13.11 -20.08 17.52
CA SER A 713 12.37 -20.90 16.55
C SER A 713 11.72 -20.05 15.45
N LEU A 714 11.06 -18.95 15.82
CA LEU A 714 10.45 -18.02 14.86
C LEU A 714 11.50 -17.31 13.99
N ASP A 715 12.66 -16.94 14.55
CA ASP A 715 13.77 -16.39 13.76
C ASP A 715 14.23 -17.38 12.68
N ARG A 716 14.36 -18.67 13.01
CA ARG A 716 14.70 -19.72 12.03
C ARG A 716 13.61 -19.91 10.98
N GLN A 717 12.35 -19.86 11.38
CA GLN A 717 11.22 -20.03 10.45
C GLN A 717 11.06 -18.83 9.53
N TRP A 718 11.25 -17.61 10.02
CA TRP A 718 11.26 -16.40 9.20
C TRP A 718 12.46 -16.36 8.25
N ALA A 719 13.64 -16.77 8.73
CA ALA A 719 14.82 -16.95 7.91
C ALA A 719 14.56 -17.95 6.77
N LEU A 720 13.89 -19.07 7.07
CA LEU A 720 13.51 -20.07 6.10
C LEU A 720 12.44 -19.58 5.11
N TYR A 721 11.40 -18.92 5.61
CA TYR A 721 10.27 -18.41 4.81
C TYR A 721 10.69 -17.32 3.83
N LEU A 722 11.54 -16.38 4.27
CA LEU A 722 12.02 -15.25 3.45
C LEU A 722 13.39 -15.48 2.80
N GLY A 723 14.07 -16.60 3.10
CA GLY A 723 15.45 -16.84 2.67
C GLY A 723 16.46 -15.83 3.24
N ARG A 724 16.26 -15.36 4.48
CA ARG A 724 17.10 -14.32 5.11
C ARG A 724 18.07 -14.91 6.14
N PRO A 725 19.19 -14.22 6.45
CA PRO A 725 20.05 -14.63 7.55
C PRO A 725 19.30 -14.64 8.88
N GLN A 726 19.58 -15.67 9.68
CA GLN A 726 19.12 -15.77 11.06
C GLN A 726 19.71 -14.67 11.95
N MET A 727 18.88 -14.08 12.81
CA MET A 727 19.25 -12.98 13.70
C MET A 727 19.92 -13.45 14.99
N ILE A 728 19.35 -14.44 15.68
CA ILE A 728 19.93 -15.00 16.91
C ILE A 728 21.11 -15.88 16.53
N LYS A 729 22.32 -15.56 17.01
CA LYS A 729 23.49 -16.43 16.86
C LYS A 729 23.66 -17.22 18.16
N LEU A 730 23.70 -18.55 18.06
CA LEU A 730 23.83 -19.41 19.24
C LEU A 730 25.15 -19.23 20.01
N GLU A 731 26.16 -18.62 19.37
CA GLU A 731 27.41 -18.24 20.05
C GLU A 731 27.22 -17.13 21.09
N ASP A 732 26.17 -16.33 20.96
CA ASP A 732 25.81 -15.26 21.90
C ASP A 732 24.83 -15.74 22.99
N VAL A 733 24.46 -17.02 23.00
CA VAL A 733 23.44 -17.58 23.89
C VAL A 733 24.10 -18.43 24.96
N THR A 734 23.90 -18.07 26.22
CA THR A 734 24.33 -18.88 27.38
C THR A 734 23.16 -19.53 28.12
N ALA A 735 21.92 -19.13 27.82
CA ALA A 735 20.71 -19.75 28.35
C ALA A 735 20.70 -21.26 28.08
N GLU A 736 20.25 -22.03 29.08
CA GLU A 736 20.17 -23.48 28.95
C GLU A 736 19.25 -23.89 27.80
N ARG A 737 19.68 -24.88 27.03
CA ARG A 737 18.85 -25.49 25.99
C ARG A 737 17.69 -26.25 26.64
N PRO A 738 16.47 -26.20 26.09
CA PRO A 738 15.37 -26.99 26.61
C PRO A 738 15.71 -28.46 26.43
N GLN A 739 15.70 -29.24 27.52
CA GLN A 739 16.04 -30.66 27.48
C GLN A 739 14.79 -31.52 27.49
N TYR A 740 14.81 -32.62 26.72
CA TYR A 740 13.72 -33.60 26.68
C TYR A 740 13.56 -34.39 27.99
N GLY A 741 14.68 -34.66 28.68
CA GLY A 741 14.78 -35.69 29.71
C GLY A 741 14.47 -35.26 31.16
N THR A 742 14.11 -34.01 31.40
CA THR A 742 13.69 -33.56 32.75
C THR A 742 12.27 -34.06 33.02
N LEU A 743 12.12 -34.99 33.97
CA LEU A 743 10.84 -35.62 34.36
C LEU A 743 9.73 -34.60 34.68
N ASP A 744 10.10 -33.42 35.17
CA ASP A 744 9.18 -32.37 35.61
C ASP A 744 8.86 -31.30 34.54
N ALA A 745 9.43 -31.37 33.33
CA ALA A 745 9.20 -30.35 32.31
C ALA A 745 7.79 -30.42 31.69
N SER A 746 7.18 -29.25 31.52
CA SER A 746 5.88 -29.06 30.86
C SER A 746 5.87 -29.57 29.40
N CYS A 747 4.69 -29.88 28.87
CA CYS A 747 4.53 -30.35 27.48
C CYS A 747 5.00 -29.30 26.47
N GLU A 748 4.76 -28.03 26.80
CA GLU A 748 5.16 -26.82 26.10
C GLU A 748 6.68 -26.71 26.03
N MET A 749 7.38 -26.94 27.15
CA MET A 749 8.83 -26.95 27.19
C MET A 749 9.42 -28.06 26.33
N LYS A 750 8.85 -29.28 26.41
CA LYS A 750 9.28 -30.41 25.60
C LYS A 750 9.06 -30.15 24.11
N MET A 751 7.91 -29.61 23.71
CA MET A 751 7.64 -29.22 22.32
C MET A 751 8.60 -28.13 21.84
N SER A 752 8.86 -27.11 22.66
CA SER A 752 9.85 -26.06 22.38
C SER A 752 11.25 -26.64 22.16
N ALA A 753 11.67 -27.60 22.98
CA ALA A 753 12.92 -28.35 22.80
C ALA A 753 12.99 -29.03 21.43
N VAL A 754 11.91 -29.71 21.05
CA VAL A 754 11.84 -30.48 19.81
C VAL A 754 12.02 -29.59 18.59
N TRP A 755 11.29 -28.47 18.58
CA TRP A 755 11.38 -27.48 17.52
C TRP A 755 12.73 -26.78 17.48
N ALA A 756 13.27 -26.34 18.62
CA ALA A 756 14.56 -25.67 18.68
C ALA A 756 15.70 -26.53 18.12
N ASN A 757 15.73 -27.82 18.47
CA ASN A 757 16.78 -28.74 17.98
C ASN A 757 16.65 -29.01 16.47
N LEU A 758 15.42 -29.18 15.95
CA LEU A 758 15.23 -29.33 14.50
C LEU A 758 15.62 -28.05 13.76
N LEU A 759 15.16 -26.90 14.25
CA LEU A 759 15.34 -25.60 13.61
C LEU A 759 16.79 -25.09 13.70
N GLU A 760 17.58 -25.58 14.64
CA GLU A 760 19.03 -25.39 14.63
C GLU A 760 19.67 -26.07 13.40
N ILE A 761 19.34 -27.35 13.16
CA ILE A 761 19.86 -28.08 11.99
C ILE A 761 19.36 -27.41 10.70
N VAL A 762 18.08 -27.06 10.63
CA VAL A 762 17.49 -26.31 9.51
C VAL A 762 18.20 -24.97 9.31
N GLY A 763 18.52 -24.25 10.39
CA GLY A 763 19.29 -23.02 10.34
C GLY A 763 20.69 -23.20 9.75
N ILE A 764 21.37 -24.30 10.09
CA ILE A 764 22.67 -24.64 9.50
C ILE A 764 22.52 -25.00 8.01
N ILE A 765 21.47 -25.73 7.64
CA ILE A 765 21.14 -26.01 6.23
C ILE A 765 20.90 -24.70 5.48
N CYS A 766 20.11 -23.78 6.03
CA CYS A 766 19.84 -22.47 5.44
C CYS A 766 21.11 -21.63 5.32
N ASP A 767 21.94 -21.56 6.37
CA ASP A 767 23.22 -20.85 6.33
C ASP A 767 24.19 -21.46 5.30
N ALA A 768 24.17 -22.79 5.11
CA ALA A 768 24.96 -23.48 4.10
C ALA A 768 24.46 -23.19 2.67
N LEU A 769 23.14 -23.20 2.46
CA LEU A 769 22.51 -22.84 1.18
C LEU A 769 22.71 -21.37 0.83
N ASN A 770 22.70 -20.48 1.83
CA ASN A 770 23.01 -19.06 1.66
C ASN A 770 24.52 -18.81 1.52
N GLY A 771 25.37 -19.67 2.10
CA GLY A 771 26.84 -19.62 2.07
C GLY A 771 27.51 -18.97 3.29
N ILE A 772 26.74 -18.51 4.31
CA ILE A 772 27.16 -17.63 5.43
C ILE A 772 28.28 -18.23 6.30
N ARG A 773 28.39 -19.57 6.37
CA ARG A 773 29.43 -20.28 7.14
C ARG A 773 30.51 -20.87 6.24
N SER A 774 31.78 -20.68 6.59
CA SER A 774 32.91 -21.30 5.89
C SER A 774 32.88 -22.83 5.99
N ARG A 775 32.77 -23.50 4.83
CA ARG A 775 33.53 -24.70 4.41
C ARG A 775 33.63 -25.95 5.31
N LYS A 776 32.88 -26.08 6.42
CA LYS A 776 33.07 -27.21 7.37
C LYS A 776 32.01 -28.32 7.34
N HIS A 777 30.76 -28.06 6.97
CA HIS A 777 29.69 -29.05 7.06
C HIS A 777 29.39 -29.68 5.70
N ARG A 778 29.56 -31.00 5.60
CA ARG A 778 29.23 -31.79 4.39
C ARG A 778 27.75 -32.17 4.43
N VAL A 779 27.09 -32.28 3.28
CA VAL A 779 25.68 -32.74 3.16
C VAL A 779 25.44 -34.02 3.97
N ALA A 780 26.37 -34.98 3.90
CA ALA A 780 26.30 -36.22 4.66
C ALA A 780 26.28 -36.02 6.20
N SER A 781 26.97 -34.99 6.71
CA SER A 781 26.94 -34.66 8.14
C SER A 781 25.58 -34.12 8.56
N LEU A 782 25.00 -33.22 7.77
CA LEU A 782 23.69 -32.64 8.08
C LEU A 782 22.55 -33.65 7.90
N ASP A 783 22.69 -34.57 6.92
CA ASP A 783 21.76 -35.69 6.76
C ASP A 783 21.82 -36.62 7.97
N GLN A 784 23.03 -36.90 8.47
CA GLN A 784 23.23 -37.66 9.70
C GLN A 784 22.64 -36.93 10.92
N ASP A 785 22.82 -35.61 11.03
CA ASP A 785 22.27 -34.82 12.13
C ASP A 785 20.74 -34.84 12.12
N LEU A 786 20.11 -34.69 10.95
CA LEU A 786 18.66 -34.84 10.78
C LEU A 786 18.18 -36.25 11.17
N ARG A 787 18.89 -37.30 10.76
CA ARG A 787 18.56 -38.69 11.13
C ARG A 787 18.71 -38.94 12.62
N THR A 788 19.78 -38.43 13.24
CA THR A 788 20.03 -38.55 14.67
C THR A 788 18.97 -37.78 15.46
N TRP A 789 18.62 -36.57 15.03
CA TRP A 789 17.50 -35.84 15.61
C TRP A 789 16.21 -36.65 15.50
N TYR A 790 15.90 -37.19 14.32
CA TYR A 790 14.71 -37.99 14.12
C TYR A 790 14.74 -39.22 15.03
N SER A 791 15.81 -40.01 15.08
CA SER A 791 15.91 -41.22 15.92
C SER A 791 15.88 -40.93 17.43
N SER A 792 16.23 -39.71 17.85
CA SER A 792 16.16 -39.28 19.25
C SER A 792 14.76 -38.88 19.75
N LEU A 793 13.77 -38.73 18.87
CA LEU A 793 12.41 -38.34 19.27
C LEU A 793 11.73 -39.39 20.17
N GLU A 794 11.20 -38.94 21.31
CA GLU A 794 10.34 -39.74 22.19
C GLU A 794 9.05 -40.17 21.49
N GLN A 795 8.45 -41.27 21.98
CA GLN A 795 7.24 -41.87 21.40
C GLN A 795 6.07 -40.87 21.28
N SER A 796 5.95 -39.93 22.20
CA SER A 796 4.93 -38.87 22.22
C SER A 796 5.04 -37.91 21.03
N PHE A 797 6.25 -37.67 20.51
CA PHE A 797 6.52 -36.78 19.37
C PHE A 797 6.71 -37.53 18.05
N ARG A 798 6.62 -38.87 18.06
CA ARG A 798 6.61 -39.68 16.85
C ARG A 798 5.30 -39.52 16.10
N TYR A 799 5.41 -39.53 14.78
CA TYR A 799 4.25 -39.49 13.90
C TYR A 799 3.34 -40.69 14.18
N ASN A 800 2.06 -40.40 14.44
CA ASN A 800 0.98 -41.36 14.30
C ASN A 800 -0.29 -40.61 13.88
N ALA A 801 -1.25 -41.34 13.30
CA ALA A 801 -2.48 -40.76 12.77
C ALA A 801 -3.42 -40.15 13.82
N GLN A 802 -3.11 -40.26 15.12
CA GLN A 802 -3.88 -39.71 16.24
C GLN A 802 -3.16 -38.55 16.95
N GLN A 803 -2.04 -38.07 16.42
CA GLN A 803 -1.26 -37.00 17.05
C GLN A 803 -1.88 -35.60 16.92
N THR A 804 -1.34 -34.68 17.72
CA THR A 804 -1.70 -33.25 17.72
C THR A 804 -1.23 -32.53 16.46
N PRO A 805 -1.84 -31.38 16.11
CA PRO A 805 -1.41 -30.53 15.01
C PRO A 805 0.09 -30.18 14.99
N ALA A 806 0.72 -29.85 16.13
CA ALA A 806 2.16 -29.61 16.20
C ALA A 806 2.99 -30.76 15.67
N VAL A 807 2.63 -32.00 16.03
CA VAL A 807 3.44 -33.17 15.64
C VAL A 807 3.34 -33.37 14.13
N PHE A 808 2.17 -33.19 13.52
CA PHE A 808 2.04 -33.19 12.05
C PHE A 808 2.97 -32.15 11.41
N LEU A 809 2.96 -30.91 11.90
CA LEU A 809 3.79 -29.83 11.34
C LEU A 809 5.28 -30.04 11.61
N LEU A 810 5.65 -30.66 12.72
CA LEU A 810 7.02 -31.03 13.04
C LEU A 810 7.57 -32.06 12.02
N HIS A 811 6.79 -33.09 11.70
CA HIS A 811 7.19 -34.11 10.71
C HIS A 811 7.17 -33.57 9.27
N MET A 812 6.25 -32.65 8.96
CA MET A 812 6.29 -31.89 7.71
C MET A 812 7.55 -31.03 7.63
N GLN A 813 7.97 -30.37 8.71
CA GLN A 813 9.18 -29.53 8.74
C GLN A 813 10.45 -30.36 8.58
N TYR A 814 10.52 -31.52 9.23
CA TYR A 814 11.60 -32.48 9.03
C TYR A 814 11.69 -32.90 7.55
N SER A 815 10.55 -33.24 6.94
CA SER A 815 10.52 -33.63 5.54
C SER A 815 10.93 -32.49 4.61
N ALA A 816 10.49 -31.26 4.89
CA ALA A 816 10.91 -30.07 4.17
C ALA A 816 12.43 -29.81 4.31
N ALA A 817 13.00 -30.05 5.49
CA ALA A 817 14.44 -29.93 5.74
C ALA A 817 15.26 -30.93 4.91
N VAL A 818 14.81 -32.18 4.83
CA VAL A 818 15.45 -33.21 3.99
C VAL A 818 15.37 -32.82 2.52
N ILE A 819 14.22 -32.35 2.03
CA ILE A 819 14.10 -31.85 0.65
C ILE A 819 15.09 -30.72 0.40
N LEU A 820 15.17 -29.73 1.30
CA LEU A 820 16.08 -28.59 1.15
C LEU A 820 17.55 -29.01 1.11
N LEU A 821 17.94 -30.00 1.92
CA LEU A 821 19.30 -30.53 1.96
C LEU A 821 19.70 -31.27 0.67
N HIS A 822 18.79 -32.09 0.13
CA HIS A 822 19.07 -32.96 -1.02
C HIS A 822 18.76 -32.34 -2.37
N ARG A 823 17.88 -31.35 -2.44
CA ARG A 823 17.43 -30.73 -3.70
C ARG A 823 18.57 -30.18 -4.56
N PRO A 824 19.62 -29.53 -4.02
CA PRO A 824 20.76 -29.09 -4.84
C PRO A 824 21.51 -30.24 -5.52
N LEU A 825 21.53 -31.42 -4.90
CA LEU A 825 22.19 -32.62 -5.43
C LEU A 825 21.30 -33.41 -6.40
N ALA A 826 19.98 -33.17 -6.39
CA ALA A 826 19.02 -33.93 -7.21
C ALA A 826 19.07 -33.59 -8.71
N GLN A 827 19.66 -32.46 -9.10
CA GLN A 827 19.78 -31.97 -10.49
C GLN A 827 18.46 -31.94 -11.27
N PHE A 828 17.37 -31.49 -10.63
CA PHE A 828 16.12 -31.20 -11.35
C PHE A 828 16.43 -30.28 -12.54
N GLY A 829 15.91 -30.61 -13.71
CA GLY A 829 16.06 -29.87 -14.96
C GLY A 829 17.24 -30.26 -15.86
N SER A 830 18.14 -31.17 -15.44
CA SER A 830 19.31 -31.57 -16.24
C SER A 830 19.04 -32.79 -17.12
N ALA A 831 19.63 -32.86 -18.33
CA ALA A 831 19.49 -34.01 -19.23
C ALA A 831 19.96 -35.32 -18.55
N SER A 832 19.24 -36.42 -18.77
CA SER A 832 19.51 -37.73 -18.14
C SER A 832 20.89 -38.32 -18.47
N SER A 833 21.56 -37.83 -19.52
CA SER A 833 22.86 -38.32 -20.01
C SER A 833 24.09 -37.94 -19.16
N GLY A 834 23.92 -37.29 -18.00
CA GLY A 834 25.02 -36.85 -17.13
C GLY A 834 24.84 -37.09 -15.62
N ARG A 835 23.81 -37.83 -15.18
CA ARG A 835 23.50 -38.01 -13.74
C ARG A 835 24.30 -39.16 -13.13
N SER A 836 24.87 -38.93 -11.94
CA SER A 836 25.47 -40.00 -11.14
C SER A 836 24.43 -40.70 -10.27
N SER A 837 24.74 -41.92 -9.79
CA SER A 837 23.88 -42.65 -8.85
C SER A 837 23.59 -41.88 -7.55
N SER A 838 24.51 -41.00 -7.13
CA SER A 838 24.31 -40.11 -5.98
C SER A 838 23.26 -39.04 -6.25
N ASN A 839 23.18 -38.53 -7.49
CA ASN A 839 22.17 -37.53 -7.86
C ASN A 839 20.77 -38.14 -7.89
N ASP A 840 20.66 -39.37 -8.39
CA ASP A 840 19.39 -40.10 -8.43
C ASP A 840 18.89 -40.43 -7.01
N LEU A 841 19.79 -40.77 -6.09
CA LEU A 841 19.45 -40.98 -4.68
C LEU A 841 18.90 -39.69 -4.03
N SER A 842 19.58 -38.56 -4.20
CA SER A 842 19.10 -37.28 -3.66
C SER A 842 17.75 -36.85 -4.26
N ARG A 843 17.50 -37.16 -5.53
CA ARG A 843 16.19 -36.95 -6.16
C ARG A 843 15.11 -37.84 -5.53
N GLN A 844 15.38 -39.12 -5.34
CA GLN A 844 14.45 -40.05 -4.68
C GLN A 844 14.10 -39.58 -3.27
N MET A 845 15.09 -39.11 -2.50
CA MET A 845 14.88 -38.51 -1.19
C MET A 845 13.93 -37.30 -1.24
N CYS A 846 14.14 -36.39 -2.18
CA CYS A 846 13.27 -35.21 -2.35
C CYS A 846 11.83 -35.60 -2.68
N VAL A 847 11.64 -36.53 -3.63
CA VAL A 847 10.31 -36.97 -4.07
C VAL A 847 9.58 -37.73 -2.96
N TYR A 848 10.29 -38.61 -2.25
CA TYR A 848 9.73 -39.36 -1.12
C TYR A 848 9.21 -38.42 -0.01
N HIS A 849 10.02 -37.46 0.41
CA HIS A 849 9.62 -36.51 1.45
C HIS A 849 8.55 -35.52 0.97
N ALA A 850 8.51 -35.18 -0.33
CA ALA A 850 7.42 -34.38 -0.89
C ALA A 850 6.09 -35.15 -0.86
N SER A 851 6.11 -36.45 -1.17
CA SER A 851 4.95 -37.33 -1.04
C SER A 851 4.51 -37.48 0.42
N LEU A 852 5.45 -37.61 1.37
CA LEU A 852 5.11 -37.66 2.80
C LEU A 852 4.36 -36.40 3.27
N ILE A 853 4.81 -35.20 2.85
CA ILE A 853 4.12 -33.95 3.17
C ILE A 853 2.67 -33.97 2.65
N ALA A 854 2.45 -34.44 1.42
CA ALA A 854 1.10 -34.55 0.87
C ALA A 854 0.21 -35.52 1.67
N HIS A 855 0.77 -36.64 2.14
CA HIS A 855 0.04 -37.57 2.99
C HIS A 855 -0.26 -36.99 4.38
N TYR A 856 0.69 -36.27 4.99
CA TYR A 856 0.48 -35.59 6.27
C TYR A 856 -0.64 -34.55 6.17
N VAL A 857 -0.68 -33.78 5.09
CA VAL A 857 -1.75 -32.82 4.81
C VAL A 857 -3.11 -33.52 4.71
N ARG A 858 -3.16 -34.64 3.97
CA ARG A 858 -4.38 -35.43 3.80
C ARG A 858 -4.89 -36.01 5.12
N GLU A 859 -4.03 -36.68 5.88
CA GLU A 859 -4.39 -37.24 7.18
C GLU A 859 -4.76 -36.16 8.20
N PHE A 860 -4.09 -35.00 8.14
CA PHE A 860 -4.46 -33.86 8.97
C PHE A 860 -5.88 -33.38 8.67
N GLN A 861 -6.26 -33.24 7.41
CA GLN A 861 -7.64 -32.86 7.03
C GLN A 861 -8.66 -33.89 7.53
N GLU A 862 -8.36 -35.19 7.40
CA GLU A 862 -9.26 -36.25 7.85
C GLU A 862 -9.46 -36.28 9.37
N ARG A 863 -8.44 -35.91 10.14
CA ARG A 863 -8.45 -35.98 11.61
C ARG A 863 -8.87 -34.68 12.28
N HIS A 864 -8.34 -33.57 11.78
CA HIS A 864 -8.48 -32.24 12.38
C HIS A 864 -9.46 -31.36 11.59
N GLY A 865 -9.96 -31.84 10.45
CA GLY A 865 -11.06 -31.29 9.66
C GLY A 865 -10.61 -30.40 8.50
N SER A 866 -9.81 -29.37 8.76
CA SER A 866 -9.46 -28.34 7.78
C SER A 866 -7.99 -27.92 7.92
N VAL A 867 -7.28 -27.74 6.80
CA VAL A 867 -5.89 -27.22 6.82
C VAL A 867 -5.80 -25.78 7.31
N LEU A 868 -6.92 -25.05 7.42
CA LEU A 868 -6.94 -23.71 8.01
C LEU A 868 -6.53 -23.69 9.49
N LYS A 869 -6.55 -24.86 10.14
CA LYS A 869 -6.04 -25.05 11.51
C LYS A 869 -4.53 -25.25 11.58
N MET A 870 -3.83 -25.34 10.44
CA MET A 870 -2.36 -25.38 10.42
C MET A 870 -1.78 -23.98 10.59
N SER A 871 -0.64 -23.86 11.27
CA SER A 871 0.10 -22.60 11.37
C SER A 871 0.60 -22.12 10.00
N TRP A 872 0.87 -20.82 9.90
CA TRP A 872 1.35 -20.12 8.69
C TRP A 872 2.56 -20.79 8.03
N ILE A 873 3.42 -21.46 8.83
CA ILE A 873 4.59 -22.22 8.33
C ILE A 873 4.23 -23.37 7.37
N ALA A 874 2.99 -23.88 7.44
CA ALA A 874 2.50 -24.94 6.56
C ALA A 874 2.53 -24.52 5.08
N LEU A 875 2.35 -23.24 4.80
CA LEU A 875 2.45 -22.71 3.44
C LEU A 875 3.81 -23.06 2.81
N HIS A 876 4.90 -22.81 3.53
CA HIS A 876 6.26 -23.13 3.06
C HIS A 876 6.41 -24.63 2.79
N MET A 877 5.99 -25.49 3.73
CA MET A 877 6.17 -26.94 3.63
C MET A 877 5.38 -27.53 2.46
N ILE A 878 4.13 -27.13 2.29
CA ILE A 878 3.25 -27.58 1.19
C ILE A 878 3.79 -27.09 -0.15
N THR A 879 4.30 -25.86 -0.20
CA THR A 879 4.92 -25.30 -1.41
C THR A 879 6.21 -26.04 -1.79
N THR A 880 7.03 -26.40 -0.78
CA THR A 880 8.24 -27.23 -0.96
C THR A 880 7.91 -28.54 -1.65
N ALA A 881 6.87 -29.22 -1.17
CA ALA A 881 6.40 -30.50 -1.70
C ALA A 881 5.83 -30.34 -3.12
N ALA A 882 4.87 -29.43 -3.30
CA ALA A 882 4.18 -29.22 -4.58
C ALA A 882 5.17 -28.95 -5.71
N THR A 883 6.14 -28.08 -5.47
CA THR A 883 7.13 -27.71 -6.48
C THR A 883 8.14 -28.81 -6.77
N THR A 884 8.52 -29.61 -5.77
CA THR A 884 9.36 -30.81 -5.96
C THR A 884 8.64 -31.84 -6.83
N LEU A 885 7.35 -32.06 -6.58
CA LEU A 885 6.53 -32.96 -7.39
C LEU A 885 6.35 -32.45 -8.82
N VAL A 886 6.08 -31.15 -9.01
CA VAL A 886 6.00 -30.54 -10.35
C VAL A 886 7.30 -30.73 -11.13
N ALA A 887 8.46 -30.48 -10.50
CA ALA A 887 9.76 -30.66 -11.14
C ALA A 887 10.02 -32.12 -11.51
N ASN A 888 9.75 -33.08 -10.62
CA ASN A 888 9.95 -34.49 -10.92
C ASN A 888 9.01 -35.00 -12.02
N LEU A 889 7.73 -34.61 -11.94
CA LEU A 889 6.71 -35.01 -12.88
C LEU A 889 7.03 -34.45 -14.28
N ALA A 890 7.41 -33.17 -14.41
CA ALA A 890 7.75 -32.62 -15.72
C ALA A 890 8.76 -33.44 -16.54
N GLU A 891 9.71 -34.11 -15.87
CA GLU A 891 10.79 -34.87 -16.49
C GLU A 891 10.46 -36.35 -16.75
N HIS A 892 9.64 -37.02 -15.92
CA HIS A 892 9.48 -38.48 -15.94
C HIS A 892 8.04 -38.92 -16.25
N ARG A 893 7.46 -38.42 -17.35
CA ARG A 893 6.04 -38.60 -17.74
C ARG A 893 5.53 -40.05 -17.80
N THR A 894 6.41 -41.05 -17.82
CA THR A 894 6.07 -42.47 -17.98
C THR A 894 6.91 -43.42 -17.12
N GLU A 895 7.73 -42.91 -16.19
CA GLU A 895 8.63 -43.73 -15.37
C GLU A 895 8.34 -43.58 -13.86
N GLY A 896 8.35 -44.69 -13.12
CA GLY A 896 8.10 -44.70 -11.67
C GLY A 896 6.63 -44.57 -11.27
N ASP A 897 6.38 -44.23 -10.00
CA ASP A 897 5.04 -44.01 -9.43
C ASP A 897 4.44 -42.65 -9.85
N TRP A 898 4.21 -42.51 -11.16
CA TRP A 898 3.69 -41.29 -11.77
C TRP A 898 2.30 -40.90 -11.23
N GLN A 899 1.40 -41.87 -11.14
CA GLN A 899 0.02 -41.63 -10.72
C GLN A 899 -0.07 -41.28 -9.24
N GLY A 900 0.70 -41.96 -8.36
CA GLY A 900 0.76 -41.62 -6.94
C GLY A 900 1.33 -40.23 -6.69
N GLN A 901 2.33 -39.81 -7.47
CA GLN A 901 2.89 -38.45 -7.39
C GLN A 901 1.92 -37.38 -7.90
N LEU A 902 1.15 -37.66 -8.96
CA LEU A 902 0.07 -36.77 -9.41
C LEU A 902 -1.01 -36.60 -8.34
N SER A 903 -1.39 -37.68 -7.66
CA SER A 903 -2.31 -37.63 -6.53
C SER A 903 -1.75 -36.80 -5.38
N CYS A 904 -0.46 -36.95 -5.04
CA CYS A 904 0.20 -36.14 -4.02
C CYS A 904 0.20 -34.64 -4.38
N LEU A 905 0.51 -34.32 -5.64
CA LEU A 905 0.48 -32.94 -6.13
C LEU A 905 -0.94 -32.36 -6.09
N ARG A 906 -1.96 -33.15 -6.42
CA ARG A 906 -3.37 -32.76 -6.31
C ARG A 906 -3.73 -32.39 -4.87
N GLU A 907 -3.32 -33.18 -3.88
CA GLU A 907 -3.58 -32.87 -2.48
C GLU A 907 -2.86 -31.59 -2.02
N CYS A 908 -1.61 -31.36 -2.43
CA CYS A 908 -0.93 -30.10 -2.14
C CYS A 908 -1.69 -28.88 -2.71
N LEU A 909 -2.21 -28.99 -3.94
CA LEU A 909 -2.98 -27.90 -4.57
C LEU A 909 -4.33 -27.67 -3.89
N ASN A 910 -5.01 -28.73 -3.47
CA ASN A 910 -6.25 -28.63 -2.69
C ASN A 910 -5.99 -27.90 -1.38
N ALA A 911 -4.94 -28.27 -0.66
CA ALA A 911 -4.56 -27.62 0.59
C ALA A 911 -4.18 -26.14 0.39
N LEU A 912 -3.44 -25.79 -0.67
CA LEU A 912 -3.19 -24.39 -1.02
C LEU A 912 -4.48 -23.63 -1.39
N SER A 913 -5.44 -24.29 -2.05
CA SER A 913 -6.74 -23.69 -2.37
C SER A 913 -7.65 -23.51 -1.16
N GLU A 914 -7.44 -24.30 -0.11
CA GLU A 914 -8.14 -24.13 1.16
C GLU A 914 -7.46 -23.02 1.99
N LEU A 915 -6.14 -23.08 2.16
CA LEU A 915 -5.33 -22.10 2.87
C LEU A 915 -5.44 -20.67 2.33
N GLU A 916 -5.68 -20.46 1.02
CA GLU A 916 -5.85 -19.11 0.46
C GLU A 916 -7.07 -18.34 0.98
N LYS A 917 -8.01 -19.03 1.65
CA LYS A 917 -9.18 -18.39 2.26
C LYS A 917 -8.81 -17.53 3.47
N SER A 918 -7.81 -17.94 4.25
CA SER A 918 -7.34 -17.18 5.42
C SER A 918 -5.96 -16.55 5.22
N HIS A 919 -5.09 -17.14 4.38
CA HIS A 919 -3.70 -16.73 4.22
C HIS A 919 -3.47 -16.11 2.83
N ILE A 920 -3.46 -14.79 2.75
CA ILE A 920 -3.41 -14.00 1.50
C ILE A 920 -2.21 -14.38 0.59
N PRO A 921 -0.96 -14.50 1.10
CA PRO A 921 0.19 -15.03 0.35
C PRO A 921 -0.07 -16.33 -0.41
N THR A 922 -0.87 -17.24 0.14
CA THR A 922 -1.17 -18.54 -0.47
C THR A 922 -1.81 -18.39 -1.84
N ARG A 923 -2.66 -17.37 -2.04
CA ARG A 923 -3.31 -17.10 -3.34
C ARG A 923 -2.27 -16.82 -4.44
N ARG A 924 -1.19 -16.10 -4.09
CA ARG A 924 -0.10 -15.80 -5.03
C ARG A 924 0.68 -17.07 -5.35
N VAL A 925 1.07 -17.83 -4.33
CA VAL A 925 1.81 -19.08 -4.47
C VAL A 925 1.04 -20.10 -5.31
N ARG A 926 -0.26 -20.29 -5.04
CA ARG A 926 -1.10 -21.22 -5.79
C ARG A 926 -1.20 -20.86 -7.27
N LYS A 927 -1.43 -19.58 -7.59
CA LYS A 927 -1.46 -19.10 -8.99
C LYS A 927 -0.16 -19.36 -9.73
N VAL A 928 0.97 -19.18 -9.04
CA VAL A 928 2.31 -19.45 -9.55
C VAL A 928 2.49 -20.95 -9.86
N VAL A 929 2.20 -21.83 -8.91
CA VAL A 929 2.31 -23.28 -9.11
C VAL A 929 1.39 -23.75 -10.25
N GLN A 930 0.16 -23.26 -10.31
CA GLN A 930 -0.78 -23.55 -11.41
C GLN A 930 -0.29 -23.03 -12.77
N ARG A 931 0.41 -21.88 -12.80
CA ARG A 931 1.01 -21.38 -14.04
C ARG A 931 2.16 -22.27 -14.48
N ALA A 932 3.05 -22.69 -13.58
CA ALA A 932 4.13 -23.62 -13.88
C ALA A 932 3.58 -24.95 -14.44
N MET A 933 2.56 -25.53 -13.79
CA MET A 933 1.91 -26.76 -14.27
C MET A 933 1.30 -26.63 -15.66
N ARG A 934 0.73 -25.47 -16.00
CA ARG A 934 0.20 -25.21 -17.35
C ARG A 934 1.30 -25.13 -18.40
N LEU A 935 2.45 -24.54 -18.07
CA LEU A 935 3.60 -24.49 -18.98
C LEU A 935 4.24 -25.87 -19.18
N LEU A 936 4.12 -26.76 -18.19
CA LEU A 936 4.68 -28.11 -18.22
C LEU A 936 3.65 -29.16 -18.68
N ASP A 937 2.47 -28.78 -19.17
CA ASP A 937 1.39 -29.69 -19.58
C ASP A 937 0.99 -30.75 -18.53
N LEU A 938 1.04 -30.38 -17.25
CA LEU A 938 0.64 -31.25 -16.13
C LEU A 938 -0.81 -31.00 -15.68
N GLY A 939 -1.44 -29.91 -16.15
CA GLY A 939 -2.73 -29.44 -15.65
C GLY A 939 -3.89 -30.44 -15.83
N THR A 940 -4.00 -31.07 -17.01
CA THR A 940 -5.04 -32.08 -17.30
C THR A 940 -4.83 -33.35 -16.48
N ALA A 941 -3.60 -33.87 -16.46
CA ALA A 941 -3.24 -35.09 -15.73
C ALA A 941 -3.48 -34.98 -14.22
N VAL A 942 -3.17 -33.83 -13.60
CA VAL A 942 -3.43 -33.61 -12.16
C VAL A 942 -4.92 -33.51 -11.85
N ASN A 943 -5.72 -32.91 -12.73
CA ASN A 943 -7.17 -32.83 -12.55
C ASN A 943 -7.85 -34.20 -12.66
N GLU A 944 -7.30 -35.10 -13.48
CA GLU A 944 -7.77 -36.47 -13.69
C GLU A 944 -7.18 -37.47 -12.68
N ALA A 945 -6.16 -37.09 -11.92
CA ALA A 945 -5.52 -37.95 -10.93
C ALA A 945 -6.49 -38.35 -9.81
N THR A 946 -6.47 -39.61 -9.40
CA THR A 946 -7.32 -40.08 -8.30
C THR A 946 -6.97 -39.38 -6.99
N PRO A 947 -7.93 -39.07 -6.09
CA PRO A 947 -7.62 -38.56 -4.76
C PRO A 947 -6.70 -39.51 -3.99
N LEU A 948 -5.89 -38.99 -3.07
CA LEU A 948 -5.15 -39.87 -2.16
C LEU A 948 -6.14 -40.70 -1.33
N GLY A 949 -5.91 -42.01 -1.23
CA GLY A 949 -6.73 -42.90 -0.41
C GLY A 949 -6.52 -42.64 1.10
N SER A 950 -7.59 -42.75 1.88
CA SER A 950 -7.62 -42.55 3.34
C SER A 950 -6.86 -43.61 4.17
N THR A 951 -6.27 -44.60 3.51
CA THR A 951 -5.60 -45.74 4.15
C THR A 951 -4.15 -45.94 3.69
N GLY A 952 -3.62 -45.02 2.86
CA GLY A 952 -2.34 -45.17 2.16
C GLY A 952 -1.11 -45.33 3.07
N LEU A 953 -1.09 -44.76 4.27
CA LEU A 953 0.04 -45.00 5.17
C LEU A 953 0.07 -46.39 5.79
N ARG A 954 -1.08 -47.06 5.99
CA ARG A 954 -1.13 -48.33 6.73
C ARG A 954 -0.84 -49.57 5.87
N SER A 955 -0.91 -49.49 4.55
CA SER A 955 -0.54 -50.60 3.65
C SER A 955 0.73 -50.35 2.83
N SER A 956 1.27 -49.13 2.87
CA SER A 956 2.41 -48.72 2.04
C SER A 956 3.61 -48.20 2.86
N ILE A 957 3.51 -48.12 4.19
CA ILE A 957 4.61 -47.76 5.12
C ILE A 957 4.93 -48.90 6.13
N ASP A 958 4.49 -50.14 5.88
CA ASP A 958 5.07 -51.30 6.61
C ASP A 958 6.47 -51.69 6.12
N LEU A 959 7.03 -50.98 5.13
CA LEU A 959 8.45 -51.00 4.81
C LEU A 959 8.83 -49.61 4.30
N VAL A 960 9.23 -48.69 5.19
CA VAL A 960 10.61 -48.20 5.22
C VAL A 960 10.85 -47.43 6.53
N SER A 961 11.43 -48.08 7.54
CA SER A 961 12.22 -47.40 8.59
C SER A 961 13.30 -46.55 7.90
N PRO A 962 13.82 -45.44 8.45
CA PRO A 962 14.98 -44.73 7.89
C PRO A 962 16.17 -45.64 7.51
N ASP A 963 16.19 -46.86 8.06
CA ASP A 963 17.10 -47.98 7.78
C ASP A 963 16.87 -48.72 6.45
N SER A 964 15.79 -48.44 5.72
CA SER A 964 15.36 -49.18 4.52
C SER A 964 15.37 -48.38 3.22
N LEU A 965 15.82 -47.13 3.28
CA LEU A 965 16.40 -46.45 2.11
C LEU A 965 17.78 -47.08 1.83
N PRO A 966 18.30 -47.05 0.60
CA PRO A 966 19.38 -47.92 0.14
C PRO A 966 20.73 -47.58 0.78
N TYR A 967 20.91 -47.98 2.03
CA TYR A 967 22.19 -48.12 2.72
C TYR A 967 22.54 -49.61 2.93
N GLY A 968 21.56 -50.51 2.80
CA GLY A 968 21.66 -51.94 3.11
C GLY A 968 22.08 -52.85 1.95
N THR A 969 23.16 -52.55 1.24
CA THR A 969 24.02 -53.64 0.72
C THR A 969 25.16 -53.99 1.67
N LEU A 970 25.25 -53.28 2.81
CA LEU A 970 26.21 -53.53 3.87
C LEU A 970 25.48 -53.45 5.21
N LEU A 971 25.54 -54.54 5.99
CA LEU A 971 25.02 -54.75 7.35
C LEU A 971 23.65 -55.45 7.45
N GLY A 972 23.67 -56.74 7.11
CA GLY A 972 22.85 -57.72 7.82
C GLY A 972 23.49 -58.11 9.16
N ASP A 973 22.63 -58.45 10.12
CA ASP A 973 22.87 -58.99 11.46
C ASP A 973 23.57 -58.11 12.50
N MET A 974 22.81 -57.82 13.57
CA MET A 974 23.34 -57.38 14.85
C MET A 974 24.25 -58.46 15.44
N GLY A 975 25.56 -58.27 15.27
CA GLY A 975 26.58 -59.08 15.92
C GLY A 975 27.93 -58.41 15.78
N THR A 976 28.42 -57.82 16.89
CA THR A 976 29.77 -57.28 17.07
C THR A 976 30.29 -56.37 15.96
N MET A 977 30.31 -55.06 16.24
CA MET A 977 30.95 -54.04 15.41
C MET A 977 32.22 -54.53 14.69
N PRO A 978 32.23 -54.47 13.35
CA PRO A 978 33.46 -54.31 12.59
C PRO A 978 33.37 -53.00 11.81
N THR A 979 34.33 -52.13 12.09
CA THR A 979 34.63 -50.89 11.36
C THR A 979 34.77 -51.11 9.85
N VAL A 980 33.83 -50.68 9.01
CA VAL A 980 34.00 -50.60 7.53
C VAL A 980 32.92 -49.68 6.90
N PRO A 981 33.14 -49.06 5.73
CA PRO A 981 34.20 -48.13 5.36
C PRO A 981 33.62 -46.71 5.16
N SER A 982 34.46 -45.69 5.33
CA SER A 982 34.13 -44.31 4.93
C SER A 982 33.65 -44.26 3.48
N LEU A 983 32.55 -43.52 3.23
CA LEU A 983 32.21 -42.98 1.90
C LEU A 983 33.50 -42.50 1.20
N PRO A 984 33.68 -42.73 -0.11
CA PRO A 984 34.84 -42.23 -0.83
C PRO A 984 35.03 -40.77 -0.46
N SER A 985 36.25 -40.45 -0.02
CA SER A 985 36.64 -39.11 0.43
C SER A 985 36.70 -38.10 -0.72
N ASP A 986 35.93 -38.32 -1.78
CA ASP A 986 35.87 -37.46 -2.94
C ASP A 986 35.40 -36.10 -2.43
N SER A 987 36.35 -35.17 -2.50
CA SER A 987 36.29 -33.83 -1.97
C SER A 987 35.34 -32.98 -2.82
N PHE A 988 34.05 -33.26 -2.74
CA PHE A 988 33.04 -32.41 -3.36
C PHE A 988 32.71 -31.26 -2.41
N SER A 989 33.19 -30.08 -2.79
CA SER A 989 32.82 -28.82 -2.16
C SER A 989 31.46 -28.37 -2.69
N PHE A 990 30.65 -27.72 -1.84
CA PHE A 990 29.47 -26.98 -2.29
C PHE A 990 29.81 -25.94 -3.39
N ASP A 991 31.10 -25.64 -3.59
CA ASP A 991 31.62 -24.73 -4.63
C ASP A 991 31.40 -25.24 -6.08
N GLU A 992 31.17 -26.54 -6.34
CA GLU A 992 31.04 -27.08 -7.71
C GLU A 992 29.60 -27.07 -8.28
N PHE A 993 28.60 -26.71 -7.48
CA PHE A 993 27.22 -26.55 -7.93
C PHE A 993 26.59 -25.28 -7.32
N LEU A 994 26.35 -24.27 -8.15
CA LEU A 994 25.43 -23.17 -7.88
C LEU A 994 24.44 -23.11 -9.06
N PRO A 995 23.13 -23.02 -8.78
CA PRO A 995 22.58 -21.77 -8.28
C PRO A 995 21.60 -21.89 -7.08
N GLU A 996 21.79 -20.95 -6.16
CA GLU A 996 20.84 -20.16 -5.35
C GLU A 996 19.52 -20.81 -4.90
N GLY A 997 19.42 -21.02 -3.58
CA GLY A 997 18.23 -21.52 -2.90
C GLY A 997 17.39 -20.44 -2.24
N SER A 998 16.27 -20.08 -2.86
CA SER A 998 15.04 -19.69 -2.15
C SER A 998 13.88 -20.48 -2.77
N GLN A 999 12.89 -20.92 -1.99
CA GLN A 999 11.78 -21.70 -2.53
C GLN A 999 10.87 -20.90 -3.46
N THR A 1000 10.94 -19.57 -3.40
CA THR A 1000 10.26 -18.63 -4.30
C THR A 1000 11.06 -18.36 -5.59
N ASP A 1001 12.38 -18.60 -5.62
CA ASP A 1001 13.22 -18.56 -6.82
C ASP A 1001 13.15 -19.83 -7.68
N MET A 1002 12.34 -20.82 -7.30
CA MET A 1002 12.10 -21.98 -8.16
C MET A 1002 11.53 -21.62 -9.54
N LEU A 1003 10.91 -20.44 -9.67
CA LEU A 1003 10.46 -19.93 -10.97
C LEU A 1003 11.62 -19.47 -11.86
N HIS A 1004 12.75 -19.09 -11.28
CA HIS A 1004 13.97 -18.78 -12.04
C HIS A 1004 14.58 -20.06 -12.63
N SER A 1005 14.53 -21.18 -11.88
CA SER A 1005 14.96 -22.50 -12.36
C SER A 1005 14.07 -23.05 -13.49
N PHE A 1006 12.75 -22.82 -13.42
CA PHE A 1006 11.82 -23.14 -14.51
C PHE A 1006 11.97 -22.19 -15.72
N GLY A 1007 12.34 -20.92 -15.51
CA GLY A 1007 12.65 -19.98 -16.58
C GLY A 1007 13.79 -20.44 -17.47
N THR A 1008 14.86 -21.00 -16.88
CA THR A 1008 15.98 -21.64 -17.60
C THR A 1008 15.61 -22.98 -18.27
N PHE A 1009 14.48 -23.60 -17.90
CA PHE A 1009 14.00 -24.84 -18.52
C PHE A 1009 13.18 -24.57 -19.80
N PHE A 1010 12.74 -23.32 -20.01
CA PHE A 1010 11.89 -22.90 -21.14
C PHE A 1010 12.51 -21.83 -22.05
N SER A 1011 13.73 -21.39 -21.76
CA SER A 1011 14.63 -20.68 -22.67
C SER A 1011 15.60 -21.66 -23.30
#